data_AF-A0A7R9PY01-F1
#
_entry.id   AF-A0A7R9PY01-F1
#
_cell.length_a   1.000
_cell.length_b   1.000
_cell.length_c   1.000
_cell.angle_alpha   90.00
_cell.angle_beta   90.00
_cell.angle_gamma   90.00
#
_symmetry.space_group_name_H-M   'P 1'
#
loop_
_entity.id
_entity.type
_entity.pdbx_description
1 polymer ?
#
loop_
_entity_poly.entity_id
_entity_poly.type
_entity_poly.pdbx_seq_one_letter_code
_entity_poly.pdbx_strand_id
1 'polypeptide(L)'
;VKQFTIEGKMSETDIAVTKTPDIQRKTPKAKTFRSENTAEMLNSMLKKDRSLGVPKVVTTLADGDDNTPIDTQSRCPASSSSNKEVVVSILKTDDEDFQSFFAIESKTNGTNETITDESLDKIGVGVSDLLVQKRAAVRPQSRRRTSANPIRSLCARTDFTVESYIETENNNNESNGKTDSALKPKKTKDLVKSSSFAASALAGLASREDFKAVAGKLRNSSASARDSWKSYDMPNSMQSLMLVQIKGRRRAQTRLVEPDIKSMNGGDCYILVARDHIFVWIGLFANVIERTKALEVANQIQEKKDLCFRSSSSLGVIDYQKPESISTKIRDLFLKQLNAKTMDSISPPGAPDEDELYEDTIIGTNMIYHVNNEQLVPYEEYWGRVPRHEMLDSQQCYVFDMGSEMYVWVGNRAAAVERRCALDSAKELWNKGYDYTECDVNPFGMNATKREDRRPQWSWFTKVSQNMESILFKDKFLNWPSIPSPKTGIILSADSLSKRRNSPKDIYSDLNFCPIDAKVIIGWEAPEPDMMLETAHLGRGVRWDDELEGRHITITSLDVKCWQISEYEKHELTAPDMFYFYSGDTYVVRWHYRLSRVGRQLKTGDPSRHSMIGRDRNCYFFWHGLHTKNTEKGASALMTIELDKEKAQQVRVSEHREEPCFLNIFKGSFVILRGKRGHTCAKDKWRMFYVRGVVPNEATLVEVETRAQSLRSRTAFAFINASVHTIYVWIGCKCLDQTREVMQKAIENLINHKSCELSLKADVNYVTKEFAEGSEGKEFWDVFGSHGLPTKRLYYSLVDSPLTFDYTPRLFHMTSSSGEFTAKEILCSYRSGHNVTPYPFTQEDVYSAQQPTFF
;
A
#
# COMPACT_ATOMS: atom_id res chain seq x y z
N VAL A 1 8.26 37.27 -21.57
CA VAL A 1 7.62 36.00 -22.02
C VAL A 1 7.51 35.10 -20.81
N LYS A 2 6.37 34.44 -20.56
CA LYS A 2 6.25 33.50 -19.42
C LYS A 2 6.86 32.16 -19.82
N GLN A 3 7.91 31.72 -19.13
CA GLN A 3 8.48 30.39 -19.29
C GLN A 3 8.13 29.54 -18.06
N PHE A 4 7.85 28.25 -18.29
CA PHE A 4 7.90 27.26 -17.22
C PHE A 4 9.37 26.99 -16.90
N THR A 5 9.79 27.30 -15.67
CA THR A 5 11.01 26.72 -15.11
C THR A 5 10.76 25.25 -14.80
N ILE A 6 11.83 24.44 -14.84
CA ILE A 6 11.76 22.98 -14.57
C ILE A 6 11.37 22.70 -13.10
N GLU A 7 11.47 23.71 -12.24
CA GLU A 7 11.34 23.64 -10.78
C GLU A 7 9.91 23.91 -10.27
N GLY A 8 8.96 24.32 -11.12
CA GLY A 8 7.52 24.20 -10.84
C GLY A 8 6.81 25.35 -10.11
N LYS A 9 7.52 26.44 -9.77
CA LYS A 9 6.93 27.76 -9.49
C LYS A 9 7.24 28.73 -10.63
N MET A 10 6.27 29.57 -11.02
CA MET A 10 6.53 30.66 -11.96
C MET A 10 7.30 31.79 -11.25
N SER A 11 8.37 32.29 -11.86
CA SER A 11 9.16 33.41 -11.34
C SER A 11 8.88 34.71 -12.10
N GLU A 12 9.33 35.85 -11.56
CA GLU A 12 9.17 37.17 -12.20
C GLU A 12 10.51 37.75 -12.73
N THR A 13 11.67 37.24 -12.28
CA THR A 13 12.99 37.53 -12.88
C THR A 13 14.05 36.49 -12.47
N ASP A 14 15.15 36.39 -13.23
CA ASP A 14 16.29 35.51 -12.94
C ASP A 14 17.21 36.09 -11.85
N ILE A 15 17.56 35.29 -10.84
CA ILE A 15 18.59 35.61 -9.83
C ILE A 15 19.47 34.36 -9.61
N ALA A 16 20.79 34.56 -9.48
CA ALA A 16 21.77 33.47 -9.41
C ALA A 16 21.84 32.79 -8.02
N VAL A 17 21.84 31.46 -8.01
CA VAL A 17 21.89 30.64 -6.79
C VAL A 17 23.31 30.56 -6.22
N THR A 18 23.45 30.81 -4.92
CA THR A 18 24.66 30.49 -4.13
C THR A 18 24.35 29.35 -3.17
N LYS A 19 25.23 28.33 -3.14
CA LYS A 19 25.06 27.16 -2.26
C LYS A 19 25.45 27.50 -0.82
N THR A 20 24.63 27.09 0.14
CA THR A 20 24.95 27.08 1.58
C THR A 20 25.54 25.72 2.00
N PRO A 21 26.38 25.69 3.06
CA PRO A 21 26.98 24.46 3.59
C PRO A 21 26.06 23.72 4.58
N ASP A 22 26.47 22.53 5.02
CA ASP A 22 25.75 21.72 6.02
C ASP A 22 25.45 22.49 7.31
N ILE A 23 24.19 22.46 7.73
CA ILE A 23 23.69 23.05 8.98
C ILE A 23 23.13 21.93 9.86
N GLN A 24 23.62 21.84 11.09
CA GLN A 24 22.98 20.99 12.12
C GLN A 24 21.55 21.49 12.36
N ARG A 25 20.54 20.66 12.11
CA ARG A 25 19.11 21.01 12.29
C ARG A 25 18.86 21.52 13.71
N LYS A 26 18.46 22.79 13.83
CA LYS A 26 18.24 23.44 15.12
C LYS A 26 16.80 23.22 15.59
N THR A 27 16.66 22.68 16.80
CA THR A 27 15.37 22.32 17.40
C THR A 27 15.25 22.97 18.78
N PRO A 28 14.03 23.11 19.36
CA PRO A 28 13.87 23.64 20.71
C PRO A 28 14.52 22.71 21.75
N LYS A 29 14.95 23.24 22.89
CA LYS A 29 15.54 22.40 23.96
C LYS A 29 14.50 21.43 24.53
N ALA A 30 14.75 20.15 24.33
CA ALA A 30 14.06 19.08 25.05
C ALA A 30 14.20 19.30 26.56
N LYS A 31 13.08 19.56 27.24
CA LYS A 31 12.98 19.77 28.69
C LYS A 31 11.75 19.06 29.22
N THR A 32 11.91 18.26 30.27
CA THR A 32 10.78 17.71 31.02
C THR A 32 10.00 18.84 31.69
N PHE A 33 8.68 18.83 31.50
CA PHE A 33 7.77 19.79 32.10
C PHE A 33 6.92 19.11 33.18
N ARG A 34 6.97 19.65 34.40
CA ARG A 34 6.17 19.23 35.54
C ARG A 34 5.22 20.35 35.93
N SER A 35 3.92 20.08 35.97
CA SER A 35 2.95 21.05 36.51
C SER A 35 3.11 21.18 38.03
N GLU A 36 3.16 22.42 38.49
CA GLU A 36 3.36 22.80 39.89
C GLU A 36 2.19 22.30 40.77
N ASN A 37 0.99 22.18 40.19
CA ASN A 37 -0.24 21.77 40.87
C ASN A 37 -0.43 20.23 40.99
N THR A 38 0.51 19.41 40.49
CA THR A 38 0.40 17.94 40.49
C THR A 38 0.15 17.34 41.88
N ALA A 39 0.88 17.81 42.90
CA ALA A 39 0.74 17.33 44.28
C ALA A 39 -0.62 17.68 44.90
N GLU A 40 -1.15 18.87 44.65
CA GLU A 40 -2.49 19.25 45.12
C GLU A 40 -3.59 18.47 44.40
N MET A 41 -3.41 18.22 43.09
CA MET A 41 -4.34 17.43 42.28
C MET A 41 -4.49 16.00 42.80
N LEU A 42 -3.38 15.30 43.09
CA LEU A 42 -3.43 13.98 43.72
C LEU A 42 -4.16 14.01 45.07
N ASN A 43 -3.84 14.98 45.92
CA ASN A 43 -4.50 15.16 47.21
C ASN A 43 -6.01 15.49 47.08
N SER A 44 -6.46 16.05 45.96
CA SER A 44 -7.89 16.24 45.66
C SER A 44 -8.61 14.95 45.22
N MET A 45 -7.93 14.04 44.52
CA MET A 45 -8.49 12.72 44.15
C MET A 45 -8.66 11.87 45.41
N LEU A 46 -7.62 11.75 46.23
CA LEU A 46 -7.63 11.02 47.50
C LEU A 46 -8.69 11.52 48.51
N LYS A 47 -9.18 12.77 48.33
CA LYS A 47 -10.31 13.33 49.08
C LYS A 47 -11.67 13.05 48.45
N LYS A 48 -11.78 12.99 47.12
CA LYS A 48 -13.04 12.66 46.43
C LYS A 48 -13.43 11.19 46.60
N ASP A 49 -12.50 10.27 46.52
CA ASP A 49 -12.79 8.83 46.64
C ASP A 49 -13.25 8.43 48.05
N ARG A 50 -13.01 9.29 49.07
CA ARG A 50 -13.56 9.13 50.43
C ARG A 50 -15.02 9.60 50.60
N SER A 51 -15.64 10.16 49.56
CA SER A 51 -17.01 10.71 49.63
C SER A 51 -18.10 9.81 49.02
N LEU A 52 -17.73 8.69 48.40
CA LEU A 52 -18.66 7.65 47.96
C LEU A 52 -18.65 6.50 48.98
N GLY A 53 -19.66 6.46 49.85
CA GLY A 53 -19.72 5.50 50.95
C GLY A 53 -20.02 4.07 50.49
N VAL A 54 -19.05 3.18 50.63
CA VAL A 54 -19.27 1.72 50.61
C VAL A 54 -19.47 1.24 52.06
N PRO A 55 -20.55 0.48 52.38
CA PRO A 55 -20.74 -0.07 53.71
C PRO A 55 -19.61 -1.03 54.11
N LYS A 56 -19.09 -0.88 55.34
CA LYS A 56 -18.15 -1.85 55.90
C LYS A 56 -18.91 -3.11 56.32
N VAL A 57 -18.59 -4.25 55.71
CA VAL A 57 -18.78 -5.55 56.36
C VAL A 57 -17.59 -5.78 57.29
N VAL A 58 -17.85 -6.03 58.57
CA VAL A 58 -16.83 -6.36 59.57
C VAL A 58 -17.02 -7.82 59.98
N THR A 59 -16.00 -8.63 59.74
CA THR A 59 -15.97 -10.04 60.15
C THR A 59 -15.40 -10.15 61.56
N THR A 60 -16.17 -10.70 62.49
CA THR A 60 -15.71 -11.08 63.84
C THR A 60 -16.31 -12.43 64.22
N LEU A 61 -15.48 -13.32 64.75
CA LEU A 61 -15.89 -14.53 65.45
C LEU A 61 -15.64 -14.33 66.96
N ALA A 62 -16.30 -15.17 67.77
CA ALA A 62 -16.24 -15.34 69.23
C ALA A 62 -15.00 -14.76 69.96
N ASP A 63 -15.13 -14.16 71.15
CA ASP A 63 -15.76 -14.75 72.34
C ASP A 63 -16.75 -13.83 73.07
N GLY A 64 -17.40 -14.33 74.13
CA GLY A 64 -18.53 -13.68 74.80
C GLY A 64 -18.31 -13.37 76.28
N ASP A 65 -19.34 -12.77 76.90
CA ASP A 65 -19.58 -12.83 78.35
C ASP A 65 -21.07 -12.52 78.64
N ASP A 66 -21.59 -13.03 79.76
CA ASP A 66 -22.99 -12.85 80.18
C ASP A 66 -23.26 -11.46 80.78
N ASN A 67 -24.44 -10.87 80.50
CA ASN A 67 -25.48 -10.62 81.51
C ASN A 67 -26.74 -9.93 80.94
N THR A 68 -27.88 -10.25 81.55
CA THR A 68 -29.23 -9.64 81.36
C THR A 68 -29.45 -8.54 82.45
N PRO A 69 -30.57 -7.76 82.57
CA PRO A 69 -31.95 -8.04 82.09
C PRO A 69 -32.93 -6.88 81.73
N ILE A 70 -34.12 -7.25 81.19
CA ILE A 70 -35.49 -6.66 81.37
C ILE A 70 -35.73 -5.17 80.97
N ASP A 71 -36.79 -4.72 80.26
CA ASP A 71 -37.80 -5.31 79.31
C ASP A 71 -38.19 -4.17 78.28
N THR A 72 -39.39 -3.68 77.90
CA THR A 72 -40.82 -3.90 78.22
C THR A 72 -41.78 -3.52 77.04
N GLN A 73 -42.65 -4.45 76.66
CA GLN A 73 -43.98 -4.34 75.98
C GLN A 73 -44.40 -3.09 75.16
N SER A 74 -44.78 -3.30 73.88
CA SER A 74 -46.18 -3.16 73.36
C SER A 74 -46.20 -3.12 71.80
N ARG A 75 -47.29 -3.34 71.05
CA ARG A 75 -48.51 -4.17 71.06
C ARG A 75 -49.30 -3.71 69.82
N CYS A 76 -49.52 -4.55 68.81
CA CYS A 76 -50.25 -4.18 67.58
C CYS A 76 -51.77 -4.01 67.84
N PRO A 77 -52.53 -3.45 66.87
CA PRO A 77 -53.20 -4.34 65.92
C PRO A 77 -53.14 -3.87 64.45
N ALA A 78 -53.67 -4.68 63.53
CA ALA A 78 -53.53 -4.50 62.08
C ALA A 78 -54.82 -4.06 61.37
N SER A 79 -54.68 -3.57 60.13
CA SER A 79 -55.75 -3.49 59.13
C SER A 79 -55.19 -3.89 57.75
N SER A 80 -56.03 -4.47 56.89
CA SER A 80 -55.59 -5.22 55.70
C SER A 80 -56.25 -4.77 54.40
N SER A 81 -55.45 -4.54 53.36
CA SER A 81 -55.88 -4.54 51.96
C SER A 81 -54.74 -5.01 51.05
N SER A 82 -55.07 -5.68 49.94
CA SER A 82 -54.11 -6.46 49.14
C SER A 82 -53.72 -5.79 47.82
N ASN A 83 -52.42 -5.70 47.57
CA ASN A 83 -51.87 -5.56 46.22
C ASN A 83 -51.52 -6.94 45.63
N LYS A 84 -51.38 -7.00 44.30
CA LYS A 84 -50.93 -8.20 43.58
C LYS A 84 -49.56 -7.96 42.97
N GLU A 85 -48.63 -8.87 43.21
CA GLU A 85 -47.29 -8.87 42.62
C GLU A 85 -47.27 -9.71 41.34
N VAL A 86 -46.32 -9.42 40.45
CA VAL A 86 -46.08 -10.16 39.20
C VAL A 86 -44.59 -10.49 39.12
N VAL A 87 -44.27 -11.77 38.89
CA VAL A 87 -42.90 -12.29 38.89
C VAL A 87 -42.46 -12.59 37.46
N VAL A 88 -41.21 -12.24 37.12
CA VAL A 88 -40.58 -12.48 35.82
C VAL A 88 -39.31 -13.31 36.00
N SER A 89 -39.01 -14.21 35.06
CA SER A 89 -37.87 -15.14 35.11
C SER A 89 -36.97 -15.04 33.88
N ILE A 90 -35.66 -15.20 34.08
CA ILE A 90 -34.62 -15.14 33.04
C ILE A 90 -33.63 -16.31 33.25
N LEU A 91 -33.12 -16.84 32.15
CA LEU A 91 -32.19 -17.99 32.12
C LEU A 91 -30.73 -17.53 32.24
N LYS A 92 -29.87 -18.32 32.91
CA LYS A 92 -28.40 -18.17 32.82
C LYS A 92 -27.83 -18.98 31.65
N THR A 93 -26.68 -18.53 31.14
CA THR A 93 -25.73 -19.34 30.37
C THR A 93 -24.64 -19.86 31.30
N ASP A 94 -24.15 -21.07 31.05
CA ASP A 94 -23.04 -21.65 31.81
C ASP A 94 -21.69 -21.15 31.25
N ASP A 95 -20.83 -20.68 32.15
CA ASP A 95 -19.42 -20.39 31.88
C ASP A 95 -18.59 -21.64 32.23
N GLU A 96 -18.12 -22.37 31.21
CA GLU A 96 -17.23 -23.54 31.35
C GLU A 96 -15.80 -23.17 30.95
N ASP A 97 -14.83 -23.46 31.83
CA ASP A 97 -13.52 -22.82 31.80
C ASP A 97 -12.54 -23.45 30.79
N PHE A 98 -11.72 -22.60 30.15
CA PHE A 98 -10.89 -22.95 28.98
C PHE A 98 -9.72 -23.93 29.27
N GLN A 99 -9.59 -24.41 30.51
CA GLN A 99 -8.53 -25.34 30.93
C GLN A 99 -8.95 -26.83 30.92
N SER A 100 -10.24 -27.14 30.87
CA SER A 100 -10.75 -28.52 30.84
C SER A 100 -10.34 -29.29 29.56
N PHE A 101 -10.06 -28.57 28.47
CA PHE A 101 -9.88 -29.14 27.13
C PHE A 101 -8.54 -29.87 26.88
N PHE A 102 -7.51 -29.62 27.69
CA PHE A 102 -6.15 -30.17 27.47
C PHE A 102 -5.64 -31.12 28.58
N ALA A 103 -6.46 -31.43 29.58
CA ALA A 103 -6.06 -32.25 30.73
C ALA A 103 -6.16 -33.77 30.46
N ILE A 104 -5.24 -34.31 29.64
CA ILE A 104 -5.02 -35.77 29.52
C ILE A 104 -3.53 -36.08 29.76
N GLU A 105 -3.12 -36.09 31.03
CA GLU A 105 -1.89 -36.80 31.43
C GLU A 105 -2.17 -38.29 31.62
N SER A 106 -1.15 -39.10 31.38
CA SER A 106 -1.23 -40.56 31.47
C SER A 106 -0.85 -41.08 32.87
N LYS A 107 -1.65 -42.03 33.39
CA LYS A 107 -1.17 -43.10 34.28
C LYS A 107 -2.13 -44.28 34.40
N THR A 108 -1.73 -45.37 33.74
CA THR A 108 -1.68 -46.74 34.28
C THR A 108 -2.69 -47.14 35.37
N ASN A 109 -3.62 -48.02 35.01
CA ASN A 109 -3.90 -49.24 35.77
C ASN A 109 -4.17 -50.36 34.76
N GLY A 110 -3.63 -51.55 34.99
CA GLY A 110 -3.54 -52.60 33.97
C GLY A 110 -4.24 -53.89 34.34
N THR A 111 -4.83 -54.54 33.33
CA THR A 111 -5.21 -55.96 33.31
C THR A 111 -4.82 -56.52 31.95
N ASN A 112 -4.22 -57.71 31.93
CA ASN A 112 -3.57 -58.26 30.73
C ASN A 112 -4.57 -58.94 29.79
N GLU A 113 -4.51 -58.63 28.48
CA GLU A 113 -4.92 -59.54 27.42
C GLU A 113 -3.84 -59.56 26.32
N THR A 114 -3.42 -60.77 25.93
CA THR A 114 -2.33 -60.99 24.95
C THR A 114 -2.90 -61.23 23.56
N ILE A 115 -2.44 -60.43 22.58
CA ILE A 115 -2.75 -60.60 21.16
C ILE A 115 -1.69 -61.51 20.52
N THR A 116 -2.12 -62.46 19.69
CA THR A 116 -1.26 -63.40 18.94
C THR A 116 -1.26 -63.11 17.44
N ASP A 117 -0.21 -63.56 16.74
CA ASP A 117 0.09 -63.19 15.34
C ASP A 117 -0.96 -63.62 14.29
N GLU A 118 -1.88 -64.54 14.62
CA GLU A 118 -3.02 -64.92 13.74
C GLU A 118 -4.02 -63.77 13.52
N SER A 119 -3.83 -62.63 14.17
CA SER A 119 -4.72 -61.46 14.12
C SER A 119 -4.57 -60.58 12.87
N LEU A 120 -3.50 -60.76 12.07
CA LEU A 120 -3.14 -59.83 10.97
C LEU A 120 -3.60 -60.27 9.57
N ASP A 121 -3.91 -61.55 9.34
CA ASP A 121 -4.19 -62.12 8.00
C ASP A 121 -5.59 -61.82 7.42
N LYS A 122 -6.36 -60.90 8.01
CA LYS A 122 -7.79 -60.67 7.67
C LYS A 122 -8.14 -59.35 6.99
N ILE A 123 -7.17 -58.55 6.56
CA ILE A 123 -7.41 -57.31 5.79
C ILE A 123 -6.72 -57.38 4.41
N GLY A 124 -7.07 -58.42 3.66
CA GLY A 124 -6.68 -58.62 2.26
C GLY A 124 -7.54 -57.82 1.28
N VAL A 125 -6.90 -57.31 0.22
CA VAL A 125 -7.48 -56.43 -0.81
C VAL A 125 -8.63 -57.09 -1.60
N GLY A 126 -9.69 -56.32 -1.90
CA GLY A 126 -10.71 -56.66 -2.89
C GLY A 126 -11.26 -55.41 -3.58
N VAL A 127 -11.06 -55.29 -4.90
CA VAL A 127 -11.50 -54.14 -5.72
C VAL A 127 -12.66 -54.57 -6.63
N SER A 128 -13.57 -53.62 -6.91
CA SER A 128 -14.62 -53.64 -7.94
C SER A 128 -15.60 -54.81 -7.95
N ASP A 129 -16.90 -54.50 -7.78
CA ASP A 129 -17.87 -55.02 -8.76
C ASP A 129 -19.16 -54.19 -8.94
N LEU A 130 -19.76 -54.38 -10.11
CA LEU A 130 -21.15 -54.13 -10.54
C LEU A 130 -21.80 -52.73 -10.44
N LEU A 131 -21.86 -52.11 -11.63
CA LEU A 131 -22.81 -51.07 -12.04
C LEU A 131 -24.25 -51.58 -12.20
N VAL A 132 -25.22 -50.66 -12.00
CA VAL A 132 -26.55 -50.60 -12.67
C VAL A 132 -27.56 -51.73 -12.44
N GLN A 133 -28.73 -51.39 -11.89
CA GLN A 133 -30.02 -51.57 -12.60
C GLN A 133 -31.16 -50.71 -11.99
N LYS A 134 -32.36 -50.76 -12.61
CA LYS A 134 -33.49 -49.81 -12.41
C LYS A 134 -34.78 -50.51 -11.98
N ARG A 135 -35.64 -49.76 -11.27
CA ARG A 135 -37.12 -49.90 -11.16
C ARG A 135 -37.69 -51.23 -10.67
N ALA A 136 -38.39 -51.19 -9.53
CA ALA A 136 -39.84 -51.48 -9.45
C ALA A 136 -40.38 -51.07 -8.06
N ALA A 137 -41.70 -50.99 -7.89
CA ALA A 137 -42.34 -50.59 -6.64
C ALA A 137 -43.05 -51.77 -5.95
N VAL A 138 -42.94 -51.84 -4.62
CA VAL A 138 -43.77 -52.70 -3.75
C VAL A 138 -44.31 -51.85 -2.61
N ARG A 139 -45.62 -51.94 -2.34
CA ARG A 139 -46.27 -51.25 -1.21
C ARG A 139 -46.23 -52.13 0.05
N PRO A 140 -45.79 -51.65 1.22
CA PRO A 140 -45.97 -52.35 2.48
C PRO A 140 -47.38 -52.13 3.05
N GLN A 141 -47.98 -53.17 3.66
CA GLN A 141 -49.12 -53.01 4.57
C GLN A 141 -48.78 -53.40 6.01
N SER A 142 -48.77 -52.38 6.88
CA SER A 142 -49.19 -52.40 8.28
C SER A 142 -49.19 -53.73 9.06
N ARG A 143 -48.33 -53.78 10.09
CA ARG A 143 -48.84 -53.93 11.47
C ARG A 143 -48.17 -52.92 12.40
N ARG A 144 -48.91 -52.49 13.45
CA ARG A 144 -48.60 -51.29 14.24
C ARG A 144 -47.77 -51.62 15.49
N ARG A 145 -46.81 -50.74 15.82
CA ARG A 145 -46.72 -50.14 17.15
C ARG A 145 -46.10 -48.74 17.03
N THR A 146 -46.62 -47.77 17.78
CA THR A 146 -46.29 -46.35 17.65
C THR A 146 -45.33 -45.90 18.74
N SER A 147 -44.14 -45.44 18.36
CA SER A 147 -43.24 -44.70 19.25
C SER A 147 -43.83 -43.32 19.58
N ALA A 148 -43.86 -42.96 20.86
CA ALA A 148 -44.31 -41.64 21.30
C ALA A 148 -43.26 -40.55 21.03
N ASN A 149 -43.70 -39.30 20.90
CA ASN A 149 -42.85 -38.17 20.56
C ASN A 149 -41.90 -37.80 21.74
N PRO A 150 -40.56 -37.79 21.55
CA PRO A 150 -39.59 -37.55 22.62
C PRO A 150 -39.68 -36.17 23.29
N ILE A 151 -40.35 -35.20 22.64
CA ILE A 151 -40.62 -33.87 23.23
C ILE A 151 -41.52 -33.99 24.47
N ARG A 152 -42.47 -34.95 24.50
CA ARG A 152 -43.34 -35.15 25.69
C ARG A 152 -42.61 -35.74 26.89
N SER A 153 -41.52 -36.46 26.68
CA SER A 153 -40.66 -36.97 27.76
C SER A 153 -39.70 -35.92 28.33
N LEU A 154 -39.42 -34.83 27.60
CA LEU A 154 -38.62 -33.70 28.11
C LEU A 154 -39.44 -32.78 29.03
N CYS A 155 -40.73 -32.58 28.74
CA CYS A 155 -41.66 -31.81 29.60
C CYS A 155 -42.03 -32.50 30.93
N ALA A 156 -41.40 -33.61 31.30
CA ALA A 156 -41.73 -34.43 32.47
C ALA A 156 -40.60 -34.50 33.52
N ARG A 157 -39.58 -33.64 33.40
CA ARG A 157 -38.52 -33.44 34.39
C ARG A 157 -38.89 -32.34 35.38
N THR A 158 -38.36 -32.44 36.60
CA THR A 158 -38.75 -31.63 37.78
C THR A 158 -37.54 -31.23 38.63
N ASP A 159 -36.40 -31.05 37.96
CA ASP A 159 -35.06 -30.98 38.54
C ASP A 159 -34.44 -29.55 38.50
N PHE A 160 -35.27 -28.50 38.60
CA PHE A 160 -34.85 -27.09 38.64
C PHE A 160 -35.49 -26.33 39.81
N THR A 161 -34.66 -25.75 40.69
CA THR A 161 -35.05 -24.89 41.82
C THR A 161 -35.07 -23.40 41.44
N VAL A 162 -35.79 -22.58 42.22
CA VAL A 162 -36.14 -21.19 41.88
C VAL A 162 -35.90 -20.26 43.08
N GLU A 163 -35.34 -19.08 42.82
CA GLU A 163 -35.34 -17.92 43.74
C GLU A 163 -35.81 -16.66 42.98
N SER A 164 -36.31 -15.66 43.70
CA SER A 164 -36.98 -14.48 43.13
C SER A 164 -36.80 -13.21 43.97
N TYR A 165 -36.82 -12.04 43.34
CA TYR A 165 -36.90 -10.74 44.00
C TYR A 165 -37.98 -9.84 43.37
N ILE A 166 -38.27 -8.70 44.01
CA ILE A 166 -39.37 -7.80 43.68
C ILE A 166 -38.82 -6.47 43.14
N GLU A 167 -39.36 -5.98 42.03
CA GLU A 167 -39.12 -4.61 41.52
C GLU A 167 -40.30 -3.67 41.87
N THR A 168 -40.03 -2.37 41.93
CA THR A 168 -41.03 -1.34 42.29
C THR A 168 -41.18 -0.31 41.18
N GLU A 169 -42.30 -0.31 40.47
CA GLU A 169 -42.56 0.68 39.41
C GLU A 169 -43.04 2.03 39.97
N ASN A 170 -42.46 3.12 39.48
CA ASN A 170 -42.99 4.48 39.67
C ASN A 170 -43.81 4.89 38.44
N ASN A 171 -45.14 4.95 38.60
CA ASN A 171 -46.04 5.48 37.57
C ASN A 171 -45.88 6.99 37.38
N ASN A 172 -45.95 7.44 36.12
CA ASN A 172 -46.53 8.74 35.77
C ASN A 172 -47.19 8.62 34.38
N ASN A 173 -48.39 9.20 34.26
CA ASN A 173 -49.36 8.86 33.22
C ASN A 173 -49.46 9.92 32.09
N GLU A 174 -50.40 9.66 31.17
CA GLU A 174 -51.03 10.60 30.22
C GLU A 174 -50.33 10.84 28.87
N SER A 175 -51.04 11.00 27.75
CA SER A 175 -52.42 10.56 27.39
C SER A 175 -52.62 10.59 25.86
N ASN A 176 -53.73 10.00 25.37
CA ASN A 176 -54.20 9.92 23.98
C ASN A 176 -53.37 9.06 22.98
N GLY A 177 -53.98 8.33 22.02
CA GLY A 177 -55.40 7.94 21.90
C GLY A 177 -55.93 7.76 20.47
N LYS A 178 -56.00 6.50 19.97
CA LYS A 178 -56.63 6.08 18.69
C LYS A 178 -55.90 6.60 17.42
N THR A 179 -56.01 6.03 16.21
CA THR A 179 -56.46 4.72 15.69
C THR A 179 -55.20 3.95 15.16
N ASP A 180 -55.17 2.79 14.47
CA ASP A 180 -56.14 2.14 13.58
C ASP A 180 -55.92 0.61 13.43
N SER A 181 -56.83 -0.07 12.72
CA SER A 181 -56.91 -1.54 12.70
C SER A 181 -56.40 -2.23 11.43
N ALA A 182 -55.92 -3.46 11.61
CA ALA A 182 -55.88 -4.57 10.65
C ALA A 182 -55.14 -4.41 9.30
N LEU A 183 -53.97 -5.07 9.20
CA LEU A 183 -53.51 -5.72 7.95
C LEU A 183 -52.58 -6.91 8.26
N LYS A 184 -53.07 -8.15 8.09
CA LYS A 184 -52.29 -9.40 8.27
C LYS A 184 -51.82 -9.97 6.92
N PRO A 185 -50.52 -10.04 6.62
CA PRO A 185 -50.01 -10.84 5.50
C PRO A 185 -49.74 -12.29 5.92
N LYS A 186 -50.63 -13.22 5.60
CA LYS A 186 -50.43 -14.69 5.77
C LYS A 186 -49.40 -15.27 4.78
N LYS A 187 -48.24 -14.65 4.57
CA LYS A 187 -47.30 -14.99 3.47
C LYS A 187 -45.88 -15.43 3.88
N THR A 188 -45.58 -15.57 5.17
CA THR A 188 -44.24 -15.98 5.65
C THR A 188 -44.07 -17.49 5.86
N LYS A 189 -45.15 -18.30 5.94
CA LYS A 189 -45.03 -19.74 6.26
C LYS A 189 -44.67 -20.65 5.07
N ASP A 190 -44.90 -20.21 3.83
CA ASP A 190 -44.68 -21.07 2.66
C ASP A 190 -43.27 -20.95 2.05
N LEU A 191 -42.57 -19.83 2.30
CA LEU A 191 -41.20 -19.58 1.84
C LEU A 191 -40.12 -20.43 2.55
N VAL A 192 -40.45 -21.02 3.71
CA VAL A 192 -39.52 -21.82 4.53
C VAL A 192 -39.31 -23.24 3.96
N LYS A 193 -40.11 -23.67 2.96
CA LYS A 193 -40.05 -25.04 2.40
C LYS A 193 -39.19 -25.20 1.15
N SER A 194 -38.56 -24.14 0.65
CA SER A 194 -37.86 -24.16 -0.65
C SER A 194 -36.53 -23.40 -0.68
N SER A 195 -35.94 -23.07 0.47
CA SER A 195 -34.64 -22.41 0.56
C SER A 195 -33.71 -23.11 1.56
N SER A 196 -32.41 -23.13 1.25
CA SER A 196 -31.37 -23.81 2.04
C SER A 196 -30.64 -22.88 3.02
N PHE A 197 -31.27 -21.77 3.40
CA PHE A 197 -30.68 -20.76 4.29
C PHE A 197 -31.16 -20.93 5.74
N ALA A 198 -30.28 -20.65 6.69
CA ALA A 198 -30.61 -20.70 8.12
C ALA A 198 -31.71 -19.70 8.49
N ALA A 199 -32.56 -20.06 9.45
CA ALA A 199 -33.69 -19.24 9.87
C ALA A 199 -33.29 -17.84 10.37
N SER A 200 -32.10 -17.70 10.98
CA SER A 200 -31.51 -16.43 11.39
C SER A 200 -31.17 -15.51 10.21
N ALA A 201 -30.62 -16.07 9.11
CA ALA A 201 -30.34 -15.30 7.89
C ALA A 201 -31.63 -14.83 7.20
N LEU A 202 -32.66 -15.69 7.15
CA LEU A 202 -33.98 -15.29 6.64
C LEU A 202 -34.65 -14.24 7.54
N ALA A 203 -34.46 -14.30 8.86
CA ALA A 203 -34.95 -13.28 9.78
C ALA A 203 -34.25 -11.92 9.55
N GLY A 204 -32.92 -11.90 9.43
CA GLY A 204 -32.13 -10.69 9.17
C GLY A 204 -32.39 -10.05 7.79
N LEU A 205 -32.75 -10.86 6.79
CA LEU A 205 -33.19 -10.36 5.48
C LEU A 205 -34.65 -9.87 5.47
N ALA A 206 -35.48 -10.33 6.41
CA ALA A 206 -36.87 -9.90 6.57
C ALA A 206 -37.05 -8.71 7.54
N SER A 207 -36.08 -8.46 8.42
CA SER A 207 -36.11 -7.37 9.41
C SER A 207 -35.88 -6.01 8.76
N ARG A 208 -36.95 -5.40 8.24
CA ARG A 208 -37.02 -3.96 8.00
C ARG A 208 -37.18 -3.22 9.33
N GLU A 209 -36.07 -3.09 10.06
CA GLU A 209 -35.99 -2.15 11.17
C GLU A 209 -35.94 -0.71 10.62
N ASP A 210 -36.80 0.16 11.12
CA ASP A 210 -36.82 1.56 10.71
C ASP A 210 -35.74 2.33 11.48
N PHE A 211 -34.50 2.25 10.99
CA PHE A 211 -33.32 2.92 11.56
C PHE A 211 -33.55 4.43 11.77
N LYS A 212 -34.49 5.05 11.05
CA LYS A 212 -34.87 6.45 11.21
C LYS A 212 -35.57 6.72 12.55
N ALA A 213 -36.36 5.78 13.05
CA ALA A 213 -37.01 5.85 14.35
C ALA A 213 -36.03 5.59 15.51
N VAL A 214 -35.10 4.64 15.33
CA VAL A 214 -34.04 4.34 16.31
C VAL A 214 -33.08 5.54 16.44
N ALA A 215 -32.63 6.10 15.31
CA ALA A 215 -31.87 7.35 15.28
C ALA A 215 -32.66 8.55 15.83
N GLY A 216 -34.00 8.53 15.75
CA GLY A 216 -34.88 9.49 16.40
C GLY A 216 -34.79 9.43 17.92
N LYS A 217 -34.95 8.24 18.52
CA LYS A 217 -34.82 8.06 19.98
C LYS A 217 -33.40 8.38 20.49
N LEU A 218 -32.36 7.92 19.79
CA LEU A 218 -30.96 8.25 20.12
C LEU A 218 -30.63 9.75 19.96
N ARG A 219 -31.43 10.51 19.20
CA ARG A 219 -31.26 11.97 19.11
C ARG A 219 -31.83 12.74 20.29
N ASN A 220 -32.68 12.17 21.15
CA ASN A 220 -33.19 12.91 22.31
C ASN A 220 -32.17 13.05 23.44
N SER A 221 -31.27 12.07 23.63
CA SER A 221 -30.06 12.25 24.47
C SER A 221 -29.02 13.17 23.82
N SER A 222 -29.11 13.42 22.50
CA SER A 222 -28.21 14.33 21.79
C SER A 222 -28.42 15.82 22.12
N ALA A 223 -29.44 16.18 22.91
CA ALA A 223 -29.51 17.49 23.57
C ALA A 223 -28.27 17.75 24.47
N SER A 224 -27.71 16.70 25.08
CA SER A 224 -26.43 16.77 25.80
C SER A 224 -25.24 16.42 24.89
N ALA A 225 -25.36 15.41 24.00
CA ALA A 225 -24.23 14.99 23.17
C ALA A 225 -23.77 16.05 22.13
N ARG A 226 -24.66 16.96 21.68
CA ARG A 226 -24.29 18.10 20.82
C ARG A 226 -23.43 19.15 21.53
N ASP A 227 -23.40 19.13 22.85
CA ASP A 227 -22.65 20.03 23.71
C ASP A 227 -21.48 19.31 24.43
N SER A 228 -21.18 18.07 24.05
CA SER A 228 -20.12 17.22 24.66
C SER A 228 -18.70 17.83 24.68
N TRP A 229 -18.46 18.89 23.91
CA TRP A 229 -17.20 19.63 23.85
C TRP A 229 -17.09 20.74 24.90
N LYS A 230 -18.21 21.26 25.45
CA LYS A 230 -18.25 22.38 26.41
C LYS A 230 -17.61 22.10 27.77
N SER A 231 -17.27 20.84 28.07
CA SER A 231 -16.71 20.45 29.38
C SER A 231 -15.21 20.79 29.53
N TYR A 232 -14.55 21.32 28.50
CA TYR A 232 -13.10 21.56 28.47
C TYR A 232 -12.72 22.93 27.88
N ASP A 233 -13.63 23.91 27.88
CA ASP A 233 -13.38 25.25 27.33
C ASP A 233 -12.20 25.95 28.04
N MET A 234 -11.06 26.01 27.36
CA MET A 234 -10.24 27.23 27.35
C MET A 234 -10.94 28.24 26.45
N PRO A 235 -11.02 29.55 26.79
CA PRO A 235 -11.83 30.54 26.06
C PRO A 235 -11.57 30.63 24.54
N ASN A 236 -10.38 30.24 24.08
CA ASN A 236 -9.98 30.29 22.67
C ASN A 236 -10.15 28.95 21.93
N SER A 237 -10.69 27.91 22.57
CA SER A 237 -10.85 26.57 21.95
C SER A 237 -11.96 26.50 20.89
N MET A 238 -12.86 27.49 20.85
CA MET A 238 -13.97 27.58 19.90
C MET A 238 -13.87 28.82 18.99
N GLN A 239 -12.68 29.08 18.44
CA GLN A 239 -12.52 30.09 17.37
C GLN A 239 -13.49 29.82 16.22
N SER A 240 -14.24 30.85 15.82
CA SER A 240 -15.22 30.77 14.71
C SER A 240 -14.62 30.98 13.32
N LEU A 241 -13.33 31.31 13.25
CA LEU A 241 -12.57 31.65 12.06
C LEU A 241 -11.12 31.18 12.23
N MET A 242 -10.63 30.36 11.29
CA MET A 242 -9.25 29.82 11.26
C MET A 242 -8.68 29.96 9.85
N LEU A 243 -7.43 30.44 9.72
CA LEU A 243 -6.72 30.48 8.44
C LEU A 243 -5.60 29.43 8.47
N VAL A 244 -5.67 28.44 7.59
CA VAL A 244 -4.68 27.37 7.46
C VAL A 244 -3.83 27.65 6.22
N GLN A 245 -2.52 27.80 6.40
CA GLN A 245 -1.54 27.83 5.31
C GLN A 245 -1.19 26.41 4.86
N ILE A 246 -1.00 26.24 3.55
CA ILE A 246 -0.54 25.00 2.90
C ILE A 246 0.67 25.36 2.06
N LYS A 247 1.86 24.95 2.52
CA LYS A 247 3.17 25.25 1.91
C LYS A 247 4.06 24.01 1.91
N GLY A 248 4.83 23.80 0.83
CA GLY A 248 5.90 22.79 0.77
C GLY A 248 6.12 22.21 -0.62
N ARG A 249 7.35 21.76 -0.91
CA ARG A 249 7.82 21.45 -2.27
C ARG A 249 7.66 19.98 -2.67
N ARG A 250 7.80 19.04 -1.74
CA ARG A 250 7.56 17.61 -1.93
C ARG A 250 6.37 17.14 -1.10
N ARG A 251 6.26 17.63 0.14
CA ARG A 251 5.21 17.29 1.10
C ARG A 251 4.65 18.56 1.73
N ALA A 252 3.71 19.20 1.03
CA ALA A 252 2.99 20.36 1.55
C ALA A 252 2.32 20.06 2.91
N GLN A 253 2.66 20.84 3.94
CA GLN A 253 2.15 20.71 5.30
C GLN A 253 1.05 21.73 5.56
N THR A 254 0.06 21.39 6.40
CA THR A 254 -0.82 22.39 7.03
C THR A 254 -0.16 23.05 8.24
N ARG A 255 -0.29 24.38 8.37
CA ARG A 255 -0.07 25.12 9.62
C ARG A 255 -1.17 26.15 9.82
N LEU A 256 -1.61 26.36 11.06
CA LEU A 256 -2.50 27.48 11.41
C LEU A 256 -1.72 28.79 11.42
N VAL A 257 -2.28 29.86 10.84
CA VAL A 257 -1.73 31.22 10.83
C VAL A 257 -2.81 32.25 11.25
N GLU A 258 -2.40 33.49 11.55
CA GLU A 258 -3.34 34.55 11.93
C GLU A 258 -4.36 34.80 10.81
N PRO A 259 -5.69 34.83 11.09
CA PRO A 259 -6.72 35.10 10.10
C PRO A 259 -6.81 36.60 9.71
N ASP A 260 -5.71 37.11 9.16
CA ASP A 260 -5.53 38.41 8.53
C ASP A 260 -4.93 38.20 7.13
N ILE A 261 -5.21 39.11 6.19
CA ILE A 261 -4.61 39.11 4.85
C ILE A 261 -3.08 39.25 4.91
N LYS A 262 -2.52 39.92 5.93
CA LYS A 262 -1.06 40.06 6.12
C LYS A 262 -0.33 38.72 6.27
N SER A 263 -1.03 37.66 6.68
CA SER A 263 -0.49 36.29 6.79
C SER A 263 -0.39 35.57 5.44
N MET A 264 -0.93 36.17 4.38
CA MET A 264 -1.05 35.57 3.05
C MET A 264 0.04 36.07 2.10
N ASN A 265 0.54 35.19 1.25
CA ASN A 265 1.46 35.52 0.16
C ASN A 265 1.00 34.95 -1.20
N GLY A 266 1.46 35.55 -2.29
CA GLY A 266 1.11 35.20 -3.68
C GLY A 266 1.55 33.80 -4.14
N GLY A 267 2.36 33.08 -3.37
CA GLY A 267 3.04 31.85 -3.73
C GLY A 267 2.56 30.58 -3.03
N ASP A 268 1.62 30.64 -2.09
CA ASP A 268 1.15 29.47 -1.34
C ASP A 268 -0.37 29.24 -1.53
N CYS A 269 -0.91 28.18 -0.90
CA CYS A 269 -2.37 27.98 -0.79
C CYS A 269 -2.84 28.20 0.66
N TYR A 270 -4.09 28.66 0.82
CA TYR A 270 -4.70 28.90 2.12
C TYR A 270 -6.14 28.40 2.17
N ILE A 271 -6.57 27.88 3.32
CA ILE A 271 -7.97 27.53 3.61
C ILE A 271 -8.47 28.43 4.75
N LEU A 272 -9.51 29.22 4.48
CA LEU A 272 -10.21 29.98 5.52
C LEU A 272 -11.45 29.20 5.95
N VAL A 273 -11.39 28.63 7.15
CA VAL A 273 -12.51 27.90 7.78
C VAL A 273 -13.27 28.88 8.67
N ALA A 274 -14.48 29.24 8.26
CA ALA A 274 -15.45 29.94 9.09
C ALA A 274 -16.59 28.99 9.47
N ARG A 275 -17.26 29.26 10.60
CA ARG A 275 -18.41 28.48 11.12
C ARG A 275 -19.39 27.97 10.05
N ASP A 276 -19.75 28.84 9.09
CA ASP A 276 -20.79 28.57 8.09
C ASP A 276 -20.27 28.60 6.63
N HIS A 277 -18.97 28.85 6.41
CA HIS A 277 -18.35 28.93 5.07
C HIS A 277 -16.91 28.39 5.11
N ILE A 278 -16.48 27.65 4.09
CA ILE A 278 -15.07 27.32 3.86
C ILE A 278 -14.66 27.95 2.53
N PHE A 279 -13.52 28.63 2.52
CA PHE A 279 -12.92 29.17 1.30
C PHE A 279 -11.55 28.54 1.07
N VAL A 280 -11.20 28.27 -0.20
CA VAL A 280 -9.83 27.93 -0.60
C VAL A 280 -9.31 29.06 -1.48
N TRP A 281 -8.21 29.65 -1.06
CA TRP A 281 -7.48 30.65 -1.81
C TRP A 281 -6.22 30.00 -2.37
N ILE A 282 -6.00 30.15 -3.68
CA ILE A 282 -4.86 29.58 -4.41
C ILE A 282 -4.08 30.77 -4.99
N GLY A 283 -2.83 30.94 -4.55
CA GLY A 283 -1.96 32.00 -5.04
C GLY A 283 -1.64 31.86 -6.53
N LEU A 284 -1.40 32.98 -7.19
CA LEU A 284 -1.00 33.02 -8.61
C LEU A 284 0.23 32.15 -8.88
N PHE A 285 1.14 32.05 -7.91
CA PHE A 285 2.39 31.31 -8.01
C PHE A 285 2.41 30.02 -7.19
N ALA A 286 1.27 29.59 -6.64
CA ALA A 286 1.15 28.38 -5.83
C ALA A 286 1.42 27.10 -6.62
N ASN A 287 2.11 26.15 -5.97
CA ASN A 287 2.58 24.94 -6.63
C ASN A 287 1.46 23.86 -6.75
N VAL A 288 1.64 22.87 -7.62
CA VAL A 288 0.60 21.87 -7.94
C VAL A 288 0.27 20.97 -6.74
N ILE A 289 1.24 20.71 -5.87
CA ILE A 289 1.07 19.86 -4.67
C ILE A 289 0.26 20.62 -3.62
N GLU A 290 0.63 21.87 -3.32
CA GLU A 290 -0.10 22.76 -2.42
C GLU A 290 -1.56 22.94 -2.85
N ARG A 291 -1.79 23.23 -4.14
CA ARG A 291 -3.14 23.42 -4.70
C ARG A 291 -3.98 22.15 -4.59
N THR A 292 -3.40 20.99 -4.85
CA THR A 292 -4.09 19.70 -4.73
C THR A 292 -4.42 19.40 -3.26
N LYS A 293 -3.45 19.64 -2.37
CA LYS A 293 -3.56 19.40 -0.92
C LYS A 293 -4.58 20.32 -0.25
N ALA A 294 -4.61 21.60 -0.63
CA ALA A 294 -5.57 22.57 -0.11
C ALA A 294 -7.02 22.20 -0.49
N LEU A 295 -7.23 21.78 -1.74
CA LEU A 295 -8.54 21.26 -2.19
C LEU A 295 -8.90 19.95 -1.49
N GLU A 296 -7.96 19.02 -1.31
CA GLU A 296 -8.18 17.76 -0.58
C GLU A 296 -8.64 18.02 0.86
N VAL A 297 -7.85 18.78 1.63
CA VAL A 297 -8.11 19.10 3.05
C VAL A 297 -9.43 19.86 3.19
N ALA A 298 -9.70 20.85 2.34
CA ALA A 298 -10.93 21.64 2.41
C ALA A 298 -12.19 20.80 2.11
N ASN A 299 -12.13 19.89 1.12
CA ASN A 299 -13.23 18.96 0.85
C ASN A 299 -13.45 18.01 2.03
N GLN A 300 -12.38 17.47 2.64
CA GLN A 300 -12.53 16.62 3.82
C GLN A 300 -13.19 17.36 5.01
N ILE A 301 -12.84 18.63 5.25
CA ILE A 301 -13.46 19.43 6.32
C ILE A 301 -14.95 19.66 6.01
N GLN A 302 -15.27 19.98 4.75
CA GLN A 302 -16.64 20.20 4.29
C GLN A 302 -17.51 18.93 4.39
N GLU A 303 -16.96 17.77 4.07
CA GLU A 303 -17.62 16.47 4.13
C GLU A 303 -17.85 16.02 5.58
N LYS A 304 -16.78 15.99 6.38
CA LYS A 304 -16.76 15.41 7.74
C LYS A 304 -17.35 16.33 8.81
N LYS A 305 -17.62 17.61 8.49
CA LYS A 305 -18.07 18.67 9.42
C LYS A 305 -17.09 18.88 10.58
N ASP A 306 -15.81 18.79 10.26
CA ASP A 306 -14.70 18.97 11.18
C ASP A 306 -14.41 20.47 11.41
N LEU A 307 -13.47 20.79 12.31
CA LEU A 307 -13.01 22.15 12.61
C LEU A 307 -14.16 23.13 12.93
N CYS A 308 -15.20 22.63 13.60
CA CYS A 308 -16.43 23.36 13.94
C CYS A 308 -17.24 23.93 12.76
N PHE A 309 -17.01 23.48 11.52
CA PHE A 309 -17.82 23.84 10.34
C PHE A 309 -19.21 23.17 10.40
N ARG A 310 -20.28 23.98 10.41
CA ARG A 310 -21.66 23.51 10.68
C ARG A 310 -22.60 23.57 9.47
N SER A 311 -22.21 24.23 8.39
CA SER A 311 -23.07 24.42 7.22
C SER A 311 -22.96 23.29 6.18
N SER A 312 -23.89 23.27 5.23
CA SER A 312 -23.79 22.53 3.96
C SER A 312 -23.48 23.46 2.77
N SER A 313 -22.98 24.68 3.04
CA SER A 313 -22.45 25.62 2.04
C SER A 313 -21.45 24.93 1.10
N SER A 314 -21.52 25.25 -0.19
CA SER A 314 -20.51 24.87 -1.19
C SER A 314 -19.16 25.51 -0.88
N LEU A 315 -18.07 24.83 -1.23
CA LEU A 315 -16.71 25.33 -1.08
C LEU A 315 -16.48 26.59 -1.94
N GLY A 316 -16.01 27.68 -1.33
CA GLY A 316 -15.72 28.94 -2.02
C GLY A 316 -14.28 28.99 -2.54
N VAL A 317 -14.04 28.57 -3.79
CA VAL A 317 -12.69 28.60 -4.38
C VAL A 317 -12.39 29.97 -5.01
N ILE A 318 -11.19 30.48 -4.73
CA ILE A 318 -10.61 31.72 -5.29
C ILE A 318 -9.27 31.32 -5.92
N ASP A 319 -9.28 31.03 -7.22
CA ASP A 319 -8.12 30.53 -7.97
C ASP A 319 -7.49 31.66 -8.80
N TYR A 320 -6.41 32.28 -8.30
CA TYR A 320 -5.72 33.36 -9.01
C TYR A 320 -4.92 32.88 -10.24
N GLN A 321 -4.75 31.58 -10.44
CA GLN A 321 -4.23 31.02 -11.70
C GLN A 321 -5.32 30.94 -12.79
N LYS A 322 -6.59 31.16 -12.43
CA LYS A 322 -7.76 31.19 -13.32
C LYS A 322 -8.67 32.39 -12.96
N PRO A 323 -8.21 33.64 -13.12
CA PRO A 323 -8.93 34.82 -12.66
C PRO A 323 -10.35 34.94 -13.23
N GLU A 324 -10.60 34.45 -14.44
CA GLU A 324 -11.91 34.35 -15.08
C GLU A 324 -12.91 33.43 -14.35
N SER A 325 -12.45 32.56 -13.45
CA SER A 325 -13.30 31.69 -12.63
C SER A 325 -13.67 32.27 -11.26
N ILE A 326 -13.04 33.38 -10.84
CA ILE A 326 -13.23 33.95 -9.50
C ILE A 326 -14.58 34.69 -9.42
N SER A 327 -15.52 34.13 -8.67
CA SER A 327 -16.78 34.82 -8.38
C SER A 327 -16.53 36.03 -7.46
N THR A 328 -16.85 37.24 -7.94
CA THR A 328 -16.76 38.49 -7.17
C THR A 328 -17.44 38.37 -5.81
N LYS A 329 -18.63 37.74 -5.75
CA LYS A 329 -19.38 37.50 -4.53
C LYS A 329 -18.63 36.61 -3.52
N ILE A 330 -17.91 35.58 -3.98
CA ILE A 330 -17.10 34.72 -3.12
C ILE A 330 -15.88 35.51 -2.60
N ARG A 331 -15.21 36.27 -3.47
CA ARG A 331 -14.08 37.14 -3.11
C ARG A 331 -14.47 38.20 -2.06
N ASP A 332 -15.59 38.88 -2.23
CA ASP A 332 -16.06 39.91 -1.28
C ASP A 332 -16.55 39.31 0.05
N LEU A 333 -17.13 38.10 0.04
CA LEU A 333 -17.48 37.37 1.26
C LEU A 333 -16.22 36.92 2.03
N PHE A 334 -15.18 36.47 1.32
CA PHE A 334 -13.89 36.11 1.90
C PHE A 334 -13.20 37.32 2.56
N LEU A 335 -13.09 38.45 1.84
CA LEU A 335 -12.58 39.72 2.38
C LEU A 335 -13.34 40.13 3.65
N LYS A 336 -14.67 40.00 3.64
CA LYS A 336 -15.53 40.32 4.78
C LYS A 336 -15.29 39.42 6.00
N GLN A 337 -14.93 38.13 5.83
CA GLN A 337 -14.55 37.28 6.97
C GLN A 337 -13.23 37.74 7.61
N LEU A 338 -12.25 38.15 6.79
CA LEU A 338 -10.94 38.66 7.24
C LEU A 338 -10.98 40.15 7.66
N ASN A 339 -12.16 40.77 7.76
CA ASN A 339 -12.38 42.20 8.04
C ASN A 339 -11.62 43.18 7.10
N ALA A 340 -11.22 42.71 5.92
CA ALA A 340 -10.39 43.45 4.98
C ALA A 340 -11.22 44.15 3.88
N LYS A 341 -10.64 45.18 3.26
CA LYS A 341 -11.28 45.98 2.20
C LYS A 341 -10.78 45.66 0.79
N THR A 342 -9.50 45.32 0.64
CA THR A 342 -8.85 45.00 -0.63
C THR A 342 -7.85 43.85 -0.45
N MET A 343 -7.27 43.35 -1.54
CA MET A 343 -6.26 42.28 -1.53
C MET A 343 -4.81 42.83 -1.52
N ASP A 344 -4.65 44.16 -1.51
CA ASP A 344 -3.38 44.85 -1.79
C ASP A 344 -2.34 44.71 -0.66
N SER A 345 -2.70 44.03 0.43
CA SER A 345 -1.83 43.70 1.57
C SER A 345 -1.37 42.23 1.59
N ILE A 346 -1.68 41.45 0.55
CA ILE A 346 -1.08 40.11 0.34
C ILE A 346 0.38 40.30 -0.05
N SER A 347 1.28 39.56 0.59
CA SER A 347 2.71 39.61 0.30
C SER A 347 3.02 39.05 -1.10
N PRO A 348 4.09 39.52 -1.78
CA PRO A 348 4.57 38.86 -3.00
C PRO A 348 4.93 37.38 -2.74
N PRO A 349 5.00 36.52 -3.77
CA PRO A 349 5.55 35.17 -3.61
C PRO A 349 7.00 35.21 -3.11
N GLY A 350 7.40 34.23 -2.31
CA GLY A 350 8.80 33.98 -1.99
C GLY A 350 9.59 33.36 -3.15
N ALA A 351 10.85 33.04 -2.89
CA ALA A 351 11.75 32.44 -3.89
C ALA A 351 11.34 30.99 -4.24
N PRO A 352 11.74 30.45 -5.42
CA PRO A 352 11.32 29.11 -5.86
C PRO A 352 11.76 27.96 -4.95
N ASP A 353 12.86 28.15 -4.21
CA ASP A 353 13.47 27.23 -3.26
C ASP A 353 12.93 27.37 -1.82
N GLU A 354 12.18 28.44 -1.53
CA GLU A 354 11.60 28.73 -0.20
C GLU A 354 10.74 27.57 0.32
N ASP A 355 9.97 26.91 -0.56
CA ASP A 355 9.10 25.79 -0.22
C ASP A 355 9.87 24.55 0.28
N GLU A 356 11.08 24.32 -0.22
CA GLU A 356 11.93 23.19 0.16
C GLU A 356 12.67 23.49 1.47
N LEU A 357 13.23 24.69 1.59
CA LEU A 357 13.84 25.17 2.83
C LEU A 357 12.83 25.24 3.98
N TYR A 358 11.59 25.66 3.71
CA TYR A 358 10.49 25.64 4.67
C TYR A 358 10.14 24.21 5.09
N GLU A 359 9.99 23.28 4.13
CA GLU A 359 9.63 21.89 4.42
C GLU A 359 10.64 21.20 5.35
N ASP A 360 11.94 21.42 5.13
CA ASP A 360 13.01 20.87 5.98
C ASP A 360 13.10 21.54 7.37
N THR A 361 12.94 22.87 7.45
CA THR A 361 13.15 23.64 8.69
C THR A 361 11.93 23.64 9.61
N ILE A 362 10.70 23.64 9.07
CA ILE A 362 9.47 23.68 9.90
C ILE A 362 9.32 22.41 10.75
N ILE A 363 9.81 21.27 10.26
CA ILE A 363 9.80 19.98 10.98
C ILE A 363 10.61 20.08 12.28
N GLY A 364 11.72 20.82 12.27
CA GLY A 364 12.56 21.05 13.46
C GLY A 364 11.86 21.80 14.60
N THR A 365 10.75 22.49 14.32
CA THR A 365 9.95 23.23 15.32
C THR A 365 8.96 22.35 16.10
N ASN A 366 8.72 21.11 15.64
CA ASN A 366 7.77 20.19 16.26
C ASN A 366 8.28 19.71 17.63
N MET A 367 7.55 19.98 18.71
CA MET A 367 7.84 19.45 20.05
C MET A 367 6.78 18.42 20.42
N ILE A 368 7.20 17.20 20.76
CA ILE A 368 6.28 16.12 21.12
C ILE A 368 6.68 15.54 22.47
N TYR A 369 5.71 15.44 23.38
CA TYR A 369 5.88 14.90 24.72
C TYR A 369 5.01 13.67 24.92
N HIS A 370 5.46 12.70 25.70
CA HIS A 370 4.62 11.67 26.30
C HIS A 370 4.42 11.96 27.79
N VAL A 371 3.31 11.45 28.35
CA VAL A 371 3.11 11.48 29.81
C VAL A 371 3.90 10.35 30.45
N ASN A 372 4.73 10.66 31.43
CA ASN A 372 5.46 9.67 32.21
C ASN A 372 5.70 10.19 33.63
N ASN A 373 5.44 9.38 34.67
CA ASN A 373 5.56 9.76 36.09
C ASN A 373 4.94 11.14 36.40
N GLU A 374 3.71 11.35 35.91
CA GLU A 374 2.90 12.57 36.05
C GLU A 374 3.59 13.86 35.55
N GLN A 375 4.41 13.72 34.51
CA GLN A 375 5.14 14.81 33.86
C GLN A 375 5.06 14.67 32.33
N LEU A 376 5.22 15.78 31.61
CA LEU A 376 5.41 15.79 30.17
C LEU A 376 6.91 15.63 29.88
N VAL A 377 7.30 14.45 29.43
CA VAL A 377 8.68 14.14 29.06
C VAL A 377 8.82 14.26 27.54
N PRO A 378 9.86 14.95 27.01
CA PRO A 378 10.16 14.97 25.59
C PRO A 378 10.26 13.54 25.02
N TYR A 379 9.56 13.28 23.92
CA TYR A 379 9.65 12.00 23.22
C TYR A 379 10.76 12.11 22.17
N GLU A 380 11.99 11.76 22.57
CA GLU A 380 13.23 12.02 21.81
C GLU A 380 13.18 11.52 20.35
N GLU A 381 12.64 10.31 20.12
CA GLU A 381 12.41 9.68 18.80
C GLU A 381 11.60 10.59 17.83
N TYR A 382 10.74 11.46 18.37
CA TYR A 382 9.82 12.32 17.61
C TYR A 382 10.06 13.82 17.83
N TRP A 383 11.07 14.21 18.60
CA TRP A 383 11.40 15.61 18.87
C TRP A 383 12.09 16.27 17.66
N GLY A 384 11.55 17.40 17.19
CA GLY A 384 12.01 18.09 15.98
C GLY A 384 11.85 17.26 14.69
N ARG A 385 10.86 16.35 14.67
CA ARG A 385 10.68 15.31 13.64
C ARG A 385 9.20 15.20 13.21
N VAL A 386 8.93 14.41 12.18
CA VAL A 386 7.56 14.10 11.71
C VAL A 386 7.02 12.89 12.47
N PRO A 387 5.83 12.98 13.11
CA PRO A 387 5.26 11.83 13.82
C PRO A 387 4.80 10.70 12.87
N ARG A 388 4.90 9.45 13.33
CA ARG A 388 4.36 8.25 12.66
C ARG A 388 3.14 7.75 13.42
N HIS A 389 2.13 7.20 12.74
CA HIS A 389 0.89 6.78 13.41
C HIS A 389 1.13 5.67 14.44
N GLU A 390 2.12 4.81 14.20
CA GLU A 390 2.58 3.76 15.13
C GLU A 390 2.97 4.27 16.53
N MET A 391 3.31 5.56 16.69
CA MET A 391 3.70 6.12 17.98
C MET A 391 2.54 6.23 19.00
N LEU A 392 1.29 6.06 18.55
CA LEU A 392 0.09 6.34 19.32
C LEU A 392 -0.40 5.11 20.11
N ASP A 393 0.23 4.79 21.25
CA ASP A 393 -0.29 3.74 22.13
C ASP A 393 -1.66 4.15 22.71
N SER A 394 -2.64 3.26 22.55
CA SER A 394 -4.00 3.42 23.08
C SER A 394 -4.05 3.50 24.61
N GLN A 395 -3.00 3.05 25.29
CA GLN A 395 -2.84 3.13 26.75
C GLN A 395 -2.17 4.42 27.24
N GLN A 396 -1.78 5.34 26.34
CA GLN A 396 -0.97 6.50 26.69
C GLN A 396 -1.60 7.84 26.30
N CYS A 397 -0.96 8.93 26.73
CA CYS A 397 -1.32 10.30 26.36
C CYS A 397 -0.07 11.04 25.86
N TYR A 398 -0.26 11.86 24.83
CA TYR A 398 0.81 12.62 24.17
C TYR A 398 0.40 14.08 23.99
N VAL A 399 1.37 14.98 24.04
CA VAL A 399 1.16 16.41 23.77
C VAL A 399 2.01 16.79 22.55
N PHE A 400 1.35 17.17 21.47
CA PHE A 400 1.97 17.63 20.23
C PHE A 400 1.90 19.16 20.20
N ASP A 401 3.02 19.82 20.44
CA ASP A 401 3.16 21.26 20.30
C ASP A 401 3.80 21.58 18.94
N MET A 402 2.97 22.12 18.06
CA MET A 402 3.28 22.42 16.65
C MET A 402 3.37 23.94 16.42
N GLY A 403 3.52 24.73 17.49
CA GLY A 403 3.59 26.19 17.48
C GLY A 403 2.23 26.85 17.63
N SER A 404 1.63 27.25 16.52
CA SER A 404 0.29 27.83 16.47
C SER A 404 -0.84 26.84 16.82
N GLU A 405 -0.53 25.54 16.84
CA GLU A 405 -1.43 24.45 17.17
C GLU A 405 -0.83 23.61 18.31
N MET A 406 -1.60 23.30 19.36
CA MET A 406 -1.21 22.32 20.39
C MET A 406 -2.33 21.30 20.62
N TYR A 407 -1.99 20.02 20.47
CA TYR A 407 -2.91 18.90 20.53
C TYR A 407 -2.57 17.98 21.71
N VAL A 408 -3.50 17.83 22.66
CA VAL A 408 -3.41 16.82 23.73
C VAL A 408 -4.12 15.56 23.25
N TRP A 409 -3.38 14.59 22.71
CA TRP A 409 -3.93 13.31 22.27
C TRP A 409 -4.09 12.33 23.44
N VAL A 410 -5.24 11.67 23.49
CA VAL A 410 -5.65 10.77 24.55
C VAL A 410 -6.06 9.41 24.00
N GLY A 411 -5.31 8.37 24.37
CA GLY A 411 -5.62 6.98 24.08
C GLY A 411 -6.88 6.50 24.82
N ASN A 412 -7.62 5.58 24.19
CA ASN A 412 -8.92 5.11 24.70
C ASN A 412 -8.84 4.26 25.98
N ARG A 413 -7.65 3.73 26.32
CA ARG A 413 -7.35 2.93 27.51
C ARG A 413 -6.48 3.65 28.55
N ALA A 414 -6.00 4.86 28.26
CA ALA A 414 -5.11 5.61 29.15
C ALA A 414 -5.72 5.88 30.54
N ALA A 415 -4.90 5.90 31.59
CA ALA A 415 -5.38 6.03 32.96
C ALA A 415 -6.09 7.37 33.19
N ALA A 416 -7.04 7.42 34.15
CA ALA A 416 -7.75 8.67 34.46
C ALA A 416 -6.82 9.76 35.01
N VAL A 417 -5.76 9.36 35.73
CA VAL A 417 -4.70 10.25 36.25
C VAL A 417 -3.85 10.79 35.10
N GLU A 418 -3.31 9.92 34.23
CA GLU A 418 -2.52 10.31 33.06
C GLU A 418 -3.30 11.27 32.14
N ARG A 419 -4.56 10.94 31.81
CA ARG A 419 -5.42 11.77 30.95
C ARG A 419 -5.66 13.18 31.50
N ARG A 420 -5.72 13.32 32.82
CA ARG A 420 -5.84 14.62 33.48
C ARG A 420 -4.49 15.34 33.56
N CYS A 421 -3.44 14.63 33.93
CA CYS A 421 -2.08 15.14 33.98
C CYS A 421 -1.61 15.69 32.62
N ALA A 422 -1.90 14.97 31.52
CA ALA A 422 -1.64 15.41 30.15
C ALA A 422 -2.26 16.77 29.88
N LEU A 423 -3.56 16.89 30.16
CA LEU A 423 -4.36 18.07 29.85
C LEU A 423 -3.99 19.27 30.71
N ASP A 424 -3.86 19.07 32.02
CA ASP A 424 -3.59 20.16 32.97
C ASP A 424 -2.12 20.63 32.87
N SER A 425 -1.16 19.74 32.60
CA SER A 425 0.23 20.13 32.28
C SER A 425 0.35 20.82 30.93
N ALA A 426 -0.37 20.37 29.89
CA ALA A 426 -0.36 21.03 28.59
C ALA A 426 -0.96 22.44 28.63
N LYS A 427 -2.03 22.66 29.42
CA LYS A 427 -2.57 24.02 29.67
C LYS A 427 -1.53 24.91 30.36
N GLU A 428 -0.80 24.39 31.35
CA GLU A 428 0.21 25.17 32.06
C GLU A 428 1.40 25.52 31.15
N LEU A 429 1.84 24.57 30.30
CA LEU A 429 2.85 24.80 29.26
C LEU A 429 2.38 25.84 28.23
N TRP A 430 1.15 25.72 27.72
CA TRP A 430 0.52 26.68 26.80
C TRP A 430 0.48 28.10 27.38
N ASN A 431 0.15 28.23 28.67
CA ASN A 431 0.07 29.50 29.38
C ASN A 431 1.46 30.13 29.66
N LYS A 432 2.56 29.38 29.52
CA LYS A 432 3.95 29.90 29.59
C LYS A 432 4.49 30.33 28.21
N GLY A 433 3.65 30.33 27.16
CA GLY A 433 3.97 30.89 25.86
C GLY A 433 4.73 29.95 24.93
N TYR A 434 5.77 30.45 24.27
CA TYR A 434 6.61 29.70 23.31
C TYR A 434 8.02 30.29 23.19
N ASP A 435 9.01 29.46 22.86
CA ASP A 435 10.40 29.87 22.64
C ASP A 435 11.03 29.04 21.49
N TYR A 436 11.16 29.67 20.34
CA TYR A 436 11.80 29.17 19.11
C TYR A 436 13.08 29.97 18.79
N THR A 437 13.72 30.60 19.78
CA THR A 437 14.93 31.42 19.57
C THR A 437 16.08 30.66 18.91
N GLU A 438 16.20 29.36 19.16
CA GLU A 438 17.25 28.51 18.60
C GLU A 438 16.88 27.90 17.24
N CYS A 439 15.59 27.79 16.89
CA CYS A 439 15.14 27.31 15.58
C CYS A 439 15.45 28.33 14.47
N ASP A 440 15.63 27.86 13.24
CA ASP A 440 15.80 28.75 12.08
C ASP A 440 14.51 29.51 11.74
N VAL A 441 13.39 28.79 11.61
CA VAL A 441 12.05 29.35 11.33
C VAL A 441 11.15 29.41 12.58
N ASN A 442 10.12 30.24 12.53
CA ASN A 442 9.10 30.37 13.56
C ASN A 442 7.75 29.82 13.03
N PRO A 443 7.10 28.83 13.67
CA PRO A 443 5.82 28.28 13.21
C PRO A 443 4.63 29.25 13.33
N PHE A 444 4.80 30.40 14.01
CA PHE A 444 3.83 31.50 13.98
C PHE A 444 3.95 32.42 12.75
N GLY A 445 4.93 32.18 11.86
CA GLY A 445 5.16 32.94 10.63
C GLY A 445 6.44 33.80 10.66
N MET A 446 6.89 34.25 9.48
CA MET A 446 8.18 34.97 9.34
C MET A 446 8.29 36.26 10.15
N ASN A 447 7.17 36.97 10.33
CA ASN A 447 7.12 38.24 11.07
C ASN A 447 6.91 38.06 12.58
N ALA A 448 6.75 36.82 13.06
CA ALA A 448 6.51 36.55 14.47
C ALA A 448 7.81 36.56 15.29
N THR A 449 7.75 37.24 16.43
CA THR A 449 8.71 37.21 17.54
C THR A 449 9.11 35.78 17.89
N LYS A 450 10.41 35.46 17.92
CA LYS A 450 10.86 34.06 18.17
C LYS A 450 10.55 33.53 19.57
N ARG A 451 10.13 34.38 20.50
CA ARG A 451 9.72 34.01 21.86
C ARG A 451 8.73 35.03 22.40
N GLU A 452 7.65 34.54 23.01
CA GLU A 452 6.70 35.35 23.78
C GLU A 452 6.18 34.55 24.97
N ASP A 453 5.91 35.21 26.09
CA ASP A 453 5.42 34.57 27.32
C ASP A 453 3.93 34.15 27.24
N ARG A 454 3.25 34.42 26.12
CA ARG A 454 1.87 34.02 25.82
C ARG A 454 1.72 33.75 24.32
N ARG A 455 0.82 32.82 23.94
CA ARG A 455 0.48 32.56 22.53
C ARG A 455 -0.62 33.50 22.02
N PRO A 456 -0.63 33.88 20.73
CA PRO A 456 -1.67 34.72 20.13
C PRO A 456 -3.08 34.16 20.30
N GLN A 457 -4.11 35.02 20.33
CA GLN A 457 -5.49 34.57 20.57
C GLN A 457 -6.05 33.65 19.47
N TRP A 458 -5.52 33.74 18.25
CA TRP A 458 -5.85 32.86 17.12
C TRP A 458 -5.16 31.50 17.16
N SER A 459 -4.20 31.26 18.08
CA SER A 459 -3.57 29.94 18.21
C SER A 459 -4.53 28.91 18.84
N TRP A 460 -4.45 27.66 18.39
CA TRP A 460 -5.43 26.62 18.69
C TRP A 460 -4.89 25.56 19.66
N PHE A 461 -5.40 25.55 20.90
CA PHE A 461 -5.24 24.47 21.86
C PHE A 461 -6.45 23.55 21.82
N THR A 462 -6.26 22.23 21.69
CA THR A 462 -7.38 21.27 21.67
C THR A 462 -7.03 19.90 22.26
N LYS A 463 -8.04 19.21 22.78
CA LYS A 463 -7.94 17.81 23.19
C LYS A 463 -8.40 16.91 22.05
N VAL A 464 -7.51 16.02 21.61
CA VAL A 464 -7.80 14.95 20.65
C VAL A 464 -8.05 13.66 21.41
N SER A 465 -9.10 12.92 21.05
CA SER A 465 -9.32 11.56 21.57
C SER A 465 -9.14 10.55 20.44
N GLN A 466 -8.59 9.38 20.74
CA GLN A 466 -8.40 8.31 19.77
C GLN A 466 -9.69 7.99 18.99
N ASN A 467 -9.56 7.79 17.68
CA ASN A 467 -10.63 7.64 16.67
C ASN A 467 -11.48 8.91 16.41
N MET A 468 -11.28 9.99 17.16
CA MET A 468 -11.96 11.29 17.03
C MET A 468 -11.00 12.41 16.61
N GLU A 469 -9.93 12.08 15.90
CA GLU A 469 -8.90 13.05 15.51
C GLU A 469 -9.31 13.91 14.31
N SER A 470 -9.03 15.21 14.39
CA SER A 470 -9.30 16.15 13.29
C SER A 470 -8.38 15.92 12.08
N ILE A 471 -8.80 16.40 10.92
CA ILE A 471 -8.06 16.33 9.66
C ILE A 471 -6.69 17.02 9.80
N LEU A 472 -6.62 18.17 10.46
CA LEU A 472 -5.35 18.89 10.70
C LEU A 472 -4.41 18.13 11.64
N PHE A 473 -4.93 17.40 12.64
CA PHE A 473 -4.10 16.51 13.45
C PHE A 473 -3.58 15.33 12.61
N LYS A 474 -4.47 14.66 11.87
CA LYS A 474 -4.14 13.51 11.02
C LYS A 474 -3.10 13.86 9.94
N ASP A 475 -3.16 15.10 9.42
CA ASP A 475 -2.22 15.63 8.41
C ASP A 475 -0.77 15.75 8.91
N LYS A 476 -0.55 15.93 10.21
CA LYS A 476 0.82 16.08 10.76
C LYS A 476 1.64 14.77 10.65
N PHE A 477 0.98 13.63 10.55
CA PHE A 477 1.62 12.30 10.58
C PHE A 477 2.11 11.88 9.20
N LEU A 478 3.24 11.17 9.14
CA LEU A 478 3.82 10.67 7.88
C LEU A 478 2.90 9.65 7.19
N ASN A 479 2.34 8.71 7.97
CA ASN A 479 1.66 7.51 7.49
C ASN A 479 0.31 7.28 8.20
N TRP A 480 -0.52 8.32 8.33
CA TRP A 480 -1.85 8.15 8.93
C TRP A 480 -2.69 7.12 8.13
N PRO A 481 -3.30 6.11 8.79
CA PRO A 481 -4.22 5.16 8.14
C PRO A 481 -5.50 5.84 7.66
N SER A 482 -5.44 6.43 6.45
CA SER A 482 -6.62 6.77 5.69
C SER A 482 -7.27 5.49 5.17
N ILE A 483 -8.58 5.34 5.37
CA ILE A 483 -9.41 4.37 4.63
C ILE A 483 -9.08 4.51 3.14
N PRO A 484 -8.80 3.41 2.40
CA PRO A 484 -8.09 3.48 1.13
C PRO A 484 -8.85 4.29 0.06
N SER A 485 -8.42 5.53 -0.15
CA SER A 485 -8.79 6.32 -1.31
C SER A 485 -8.15 5.69 -2.55
N PRO A 486 -8.91 5.27 -3.57
CA PRO A 486 -8.38 4.46 -4.67
C PRO A 486 -7.58 5.30 -5.66
N LYS A 487 -6.32 5.64 -5.30
CA LYS A 487 -5.31 6.21 -6.23
C LYS A 487 -3.84 6.14 -5.79
N THR A 488 -3.52 5.99 -4.51
CA THR A 488 -2.13 5.74 -4.05
C THR A 488 -1.87 4.24 -3.92
N GLY A 489 -1.49 3.61 -5.03
CA GLY A 489 -1.22 2.19 -5.09
C GLY A 489 0.13 1.81 -4.47
N ILE A 490 0.14 1.47 -3.17
CA ILE A 490 1.19 0.69 -2.55
C ILE A 490 0.52 -0.52 -1.87
N ILE A 491 0.77 -1.72 -2.41
CA ILE A 491 0.38 -2.98 -1.76
C ILE A 491 1.57 -3.39 -0.89
N LEU A 492 1.35 -3.46 0.43
CA LEU A 492 2.23 -4.17 1.36
C LEU A 492 1.46 -5.36 1.93
N SER A 493 2.04 -6.55 1.86
CA SER A 493 1.50 -7.79 2.41
C SER A 493 1.63 -7.84 3.93
N ALA A 494 0.71 -8.54 4.61
CA ALA A 494 0.47 -8.37 6.05
C ALA A 494 1.43 -9.15 6.98
N ASP A 495 2.31 -10.01 6.46
CA ASP A 495 3.00 -11.04 7.27
C ASP A 495 4.22 -10.55 8.07
N SER A 496 4.71 -9.33 7.84
CA SER A 496 5.98 -8.84 8.43
C SER A 496 5.91 -8.45 9.92
N LEU A 497 4.72 -8.38 10.53
CA LEU A 497 4.51 -7.75 11.84
C LEU A 497 4.89 -8.59 13.08
N SER A 498 5.46 -9.79 12.91
CA SER A 498 5.51 -10.81 13.99
C SER A 498 6.80 -10.90 14.82
N LYS A 499 7.92 -10.26 14.44
CA LYS A 499 9.22 -10.44 15.13
C LYS A 499 10.14 -9.21 15.18
N ARG A 500 10.10 -8.46 16.29
CA ARG A 500 11.28 -7.99 17.07
C ARG A 500 10.84 -7.16 18.29
N ARG A 501 11.33 -7.52 19.48
CA ARG A 501 11.22 -6.74 20.73
C ARG A 501 12.33 -7.16 21.69
N ASN A 502 13.33 -6.28 21.93
CA ASN A 502 14.08 -6.11 23.20
C ASN A 502 15.42 -5.35 23.01
N SER A 503 15.85 -4.69 24.11
CA SER A 503 17.13 -3.99 24.37
C SER A 503 17.44 -2.69 23.58
N PRO A 504 17.75 -1.57 24.27
CA PRO A 504 18.11 -0.29 23.64
C PRO A 504 19.57 0.16 23.90
N LYS A 505 20.14 1.00 23.01
CA LYS A 505 20.93 2.20 23.35
C LYS A 505 21.45 3.03 22.16
N ASP A 506 21.75 4.29 22.49
CA ASP A 506 22.61 5.30 21.83
C ASP A 506 22.07 6.09 20.61
N ILE A 507 21.67 7.33 20.92
CA ILE A 507 20.80 8.30 20.20
C ILE A 507 21.30 8.77 18.81
N TYR A 508 22.45 8.29 18.33
CA TYR A 508 22.81 8.42 16.91
C TYR A 508 22.08 7.41 16.01
N SER A 509 21.37 6.43 16.58
CA SER A 509 20.52 5.45 15.88
C SER A 509 19.34 6.07 15.11
N ASP A 510 18.80 7.19 15.58
CA ASP A 510 17.40 7.53 15.26
C ASP A 510 17.23 8.26 13.92
N LEU A 511 18.33 8.56 13.22
CA LEU A 511 18.28 8.51 11.75
C LEU A 511 18.39 7.04 11.35
N ASN A 512 17.27 6.31 11.45
CA ASN A 512 17.15 4.91 11.05
C ASN A 512 17.13 4.78 9.52
N PHE A 513 18.21 5.23 8.88
CA PHE A 513 18.87 4.44 7.87
C PHE A 513 19.26 3.10 8.52
N CYS A 514 18.30 2.20 8.70
CA CYS A 514 18.62 0.80 8.92
C CYS A 514 19.54 0.41 7.76
N PRO A 515 20.84 0.11 7.98
CA PRO A 515 21.68 -0.33 6.88
C PRO A 515 21.09 -1.66 6.46
N ILE A 516 20.48 -1.72 5.27
CA ILE A 516 19.84 -2.95 4.80
C ILE A 516 20.93 -4.00 4.79
N ASP A 517 20.74 -5.02 5.63
CA ASP A 517 21.80 -5.98 5.91
C ASP A 517 22.25 -6.57 4.58
N ALA A 518 23.53 -6.32 4.22
CA ALA A 518 24.09 -6.79 2.99
C ALA A 518 23.97 -8.32 2.87
N LYS A 519 23.89 -9.06 3.99
CA LYS A 519 23.62 -10.50 4.00
C LYS A 519 22.18 -10.84 3.61
N VAL A 520 21.20 -10.01 3.95
CA VAL A 520 19.81 -10.15 3.50
C VAL A 520 19.67 -9.81 2.02
N ILE A 521 20.42 -8.82 1.51
CA ILE A 521 20.49 -8.54 0.07
C ILE A 521 21.16 -9.70 -0.67
N ILE A 522 22.37 -10.10 -0.23
CA ILE A 522 23.16 -11.15 -0.87
C ILE A 522 22.42 -12.49 -0.85
N GLY A 523 21.81 -12.86 0.28
CA GLY A 523 21.00 -14.06 0.45
C GLY A 523 19.57 -13.98 -0.09
N TRP A 524 19.15 -12.86 -0.69
CA TRP A 524 17.93 -12.81 -1.47
C TRP A 524 18.20 -13.31 -2.88
N GLU A 525 17.55 -14.41 -3.25
CA GLU A 525 17.56 -14.97 -4.60
C GLU A 525 16.34 -14.46 -5.38
N ALA A 526 16.56 -14.02 -6.62
CA ALA A 526 15.49 -13.53 -7.47
C ALA A 526 14.62 -14.69 -7.98
N PRO A 527 13.28 -14.63 -7.86
CA PRO A 527 12.42 -15.67 -8.41
C PRO A 527 12.58 -15.75 -9.94
N GLU A 528 12.44 -16.96 -10.50
CA GLU A 528 12.47 -17.19 -11.95
C GLU A 528 11.41 -16.33 -12.69
N PRO A 529 11.61 -16.00 -13.99
CA PRO A 529 10.63 -15.27 -14.77
C PRO A 529 9.36 -16.09 -15.01
N ASP A 530 8.21 -15.54 -14.61
CA ASP A 530 6.87 -16.10 -14.88
C ASP A 530 5.96 -15.06 -15.55
N MET A 531 5.39 -15.44 -16.70
CA MET A 531 4.36 -14.68 -17.37
C MET A 531 2.98 -15.27 -17.05
N MET A 532 2.15 -14.46 -16.37
CA MET A 532 0.75 -14.80 -16.06
C MET A 532 -0.21 -14.29 -17.15
N LEU A 533 -0.87 -15.23 -17.85
CA LEU A 533 -1.91 -14.95 -18.85
C LEU A 533 -3.23 -15.65 -18.51
N GLU A 534 -4.33 -14.89 -18.49
CA GLU A 534 -5.69 -15.35 -18.17
C GLU A 534 -5.71 -16.29 -16.93
N THR A 535 -5.15 -15.79 -15.81
CA THR A 535 -4.99 -16.52 -14.53
C THR A 535 -4.35 -17.91 -14.63
N ALA A 536 -3.47 -18.12 -15.61
CA ALA A 536 -2.55 -19.25 -15.64
C ALA A 536 -1.11 -18.72 -15.63
N HIS A 537 -0.23 -19.43 -14.93
CA HIS A 537 1.21 -19.27 -15.01
C HIS A 537 1.74 -19.95 -16.28
N LEU A 538 2.68 -19.32 -16.98
CA LEU A 538 3.34 -19.91 -18.16
C LEU A 538 4.86 -20.03 -17.96
N GLY A 539 5.43 -19.47 -16.89
CA GLY A 539 6.86 -19.41 -16.69
C GLY A 539 7.54 -18.68 -17.85
N ARG A 540 8.50 -19.37 -18.46
CA ARG A 540 9.22 -18.97 -19.67
C ARG A 540 8.47 -19.24 -20.98
N GLY A 541 7.21 -19.69 -20.94
CA GLY A 541 6.39 -19.94 -22.13
C GLY A 541 6.56 -21.31 -22.79
N VAL A 542 7.21 -22.27 -22.10
CA VAL A 542 7.46 -23.64 -22.62
C VAL A 542 6.84 -24.70 -21.71
N ARG A 543 7.14 -24.64 -20.41
CA ARG A 543 6.50 -25.43 -19.36
C ARG A 543 6.28 -24.58 -18.11
N TRP A 544 5.26 -24.94 -17.34
CA TRP A 544 5.06 -24.52 -15.96
C TRP A 544 4.71 -25.73 -15.11
N ASP A 545 5.43 -25.92 -14.01
CA ASP A 545 5.24 -27.05 -13.11
C ASP A 545 4.65 -26.53 -11.79
N ASP A 546 3.38 -26.86 -11.53
CA ASP A 546 2.61 -26.40 -10.37
C ASP A 546 2.94 -27.29 -9.15
N GLU A 547 3.74 -26.74 -8.23
CA GLU A 547 4.17 -27.41 -7.00
C GLU A 547 3.02 -27.72 -6.03
N LEU A 548 1.95 -26.91 -6.04
CA LEU A 548 0.81 -27.04 -5.12
C LEU A 548 -0.17 -28.13 -5.58
N GLU A 549 -0.49 -28.19 -6.87
CA GLU A 549 -1.32 -29.25 -7.44
C GLU A 549 -0.52 -30.51 -7.83
N GLY A 550 0.81 -30.40 -7.96
CA GLY A 550 1.70 -31.43 -8.50
C GLY A 550 1.39 -31.76 -9.96
N ARG A 551 1.16 -30.72 -10.79
CA ARG A 551 0.72 -30.83 -12.18
C ARG A 551 1.66 -30.11 -13.14
N HIS A 552 1.89 -30.70 -14.30
CA HIS A 552 2.82 -30.17 -15.30
C HIS A 552 2.00 -29.61 -16.47
N ILE A 553 2.20 -28.33 -16.78
CA ILE A 553 1.53 -27.62 -17.88
C ILE A 553 2.55 -27.44 -19.01
N THR A 554 2.29 -28.05 -20.17
CA THR A 554 3.08 -27.82 -21.38
C THR A 554 2.41 -26.74 -22.21
N ILE A 555 3.17 -25.70 -22.56
CA ILE A 555 2.74 -24.63 -23.46
C ILE A 555 3.22 -25.00 -24.87
N THR A 556 2.31 -24.97 -25.85
CA THR A 556 2.63 -25.28 -27.25
C THR A 556 2.16 -24.15 -28.15
N SER A 557 3.09 -23.40 -28.73
CA SER A 557 2.79 -22.40 -29.78
C SER A 557 2.20 -23.10 -31.00
N LEU A 558 1.04 -22.63 -31.46
CA LEU A 558 0.29 -23.17 -32.60
C LEU A 558 0.42 -22.29 -33.84
N ASP A 559 0.22 -20.98 -33.69
CA ASP A 559 0.28 -19.97 -34.76
C ASP A 559 0.87 -18.66 -34.19
N VAL A 560 1.60 -17.93 -35.02
CA VAL A 560 2.24 -16.66 -34.67
C VAL A 560 2.13 -15.72 -35.85
N LYS A 561 1.55 -14.53 -35.63
CA LYS A 561 1.43 -13.47 -36.64
C LYS A 561 2.03 -12.18 -36.09
N CYS A 562 2.72 -11.44 -36.95
CA CYS A 562 3.32 -10.16 -36.61
C CYS A 562 2.84 -9.07 -37.56
N TRP A 563 2.60 -7.86 -37.05
CA TRP A 563 2.34 -6.67 -37.86
C TRP A 563 3.28 -5.54 -37.42
N GLN A 564 3.89 -4.84 -38.37
CA GLN A 564 4.47 -3.52 -38.12
C GLN A 564 3.32 -2.50 -38.09
N ILE A 565 3.32 -1.60 -37.11
CA ILE A 565 2.34 -0.51 -36.98
C ILE A 565 3.04 0.84 -37.18
N SER A 566 2.46 1.69 -38.03
CA SER A 566 2.82 3.10 -38.23
C SER A 566 1.74 4.02 -37.62
N GLU A 567 1.87 5.35 -37.76
CA GLU A 567 0.86 6.31 -37.26
C GLU A 567 -0.52 6.15 -37.93
N TYR A 568 -0.61 5.50 -39.10
CA TYR A 568 -1.83 5.42 -39.91
C TYR A 568 -2.15 4.02 -40.48
N GLU A 569 -1.18 3.11 -40.54
CA GLU A 569 -1.29 1.84 -41.27
C GLU A 569 -0.68 0.66 -40.51
N LYS A 570 -1.09 -0.56 -40.87
CA LYS A 570 -0.58 -1.82 -40.32
C LYS A 570 -0.21 -2.81 -41.42
N HIS A 571 1.01 -3.32 -41.36
CA HIS A 571 1.63 -4.16 -42.38
C HIS A 571 1.91 -5.54 -41.80
N GLU A 572 1.26 -6.60 -42.32
CA GLU A 572 1.50 -7.98 -41.85
C GLU A 572 2.86 -8.50 -42.35
N LEU A 573 3.64 -9.07 -41.43
CA LEU A 573 4.98 -9.57 -41.67
C LEU A 573 4.99 -11.09 -41.65
N THR A 574 5.53 -11.70 -42.71
CA THR A 574 5.78 -13.13 -42.82
C THR A 574 7.17 -13.49 -42.30
N ALA A 575 7.40 -14.78 -41.97
CA ALA A 575 8.76 -15.28 -41.79
C ALA A 575 9.55 -15.16 -43.11
N PRO A 576 10.86 -14.84 -43.08
CA PRO A 576 11.69 -14.59 -41.89
C PRO A 576 11.58 -13.16 -41.34
N ASP A 577 11.04 -12.21 -42.10
CA ASP A 577 11.07 -10.78 -41.78
C ASP A 577 10.30 -10.41 -40.50
N MET A 578 9.37 -11.26 -40.05
CA MET A 578 8.69 -11.16 -38.75
C MET A 578 9.59 -11.34 -37.52
N PHE A 579 10.86 -11.74 -37.69
CA PHE A 579 11.81 -11.92 -36.60
C PHE A 579 12.69 -10.68 -36.33
N TYR A 580 12.61 -9.65 -37.19
CA TYR A 580 13.51 -8.50 -37.23
C TYR A 580 12.79 -7.21 -36.82
N PHE A 581 12.99 -6.74 -35.59
CA PHE A 581 12.27 -5.59 -35.04
C PHE A 581 13.14 -4.34 -35.06
N TYR A 582 12.62 -3.22 -35.57
CA TYR A 582 13.36 -1.95 -35.62
C TYR A 582 13.10 -1.07 -34.39
N SER A 583 14.17 -0.59 -33.74
CA SER A 583 14.13 0.24 -32.52
C SER A 583 13.37 1.56 -32.67
N GLY A 584 13.12 2.02 -33.90
CA GLY A 584 12.35 3.21 -34.21
C GLY A 584 10.87 2.96 -34.52
N ASP A 585 10.39 1.71 -34.55
CA ASP A 585 9.01 1.35 -34.92
C ASP A 585 8.23 0.66 -33.78
N THR A 586 6.95 0.36 -34.03
CA THR A 586 6.11 -0.48 -33.15
C THR A 586 5.64 -1.73 -33.87
N TYR A 587 5.52 -2.83 -33.13
CA TYR A 587 5.11 -4.13 -33.66
C TYR A 587 4.02 -4.75 -32.79
N VAL A 588 3.10 -5.50 -33.40
CA VAL A 588 2.07 -6.30 -32.70
C VAL A 588 2.26 -7.75 -33.08
N VAL A 589 2.35 -8.65 -32.09
CA VAL A 589 2.51 -10.09 -32.25
C VAL A 589 1.33 -10.81 -31.63
N ARG A 590 0.51 -11.46 -32.46
CA ARG A 590 -0.53 -12.40 -32.00
C ARG A 590 0.11 -13.78 -31.84
N TRP A 591 0.07 -14.29 -30.62
CA TRP A 591 0.51 -15.63 -30.25
C TRP A 591 -0.70 -16.50 -29.96
N HIS A 592 -0.92 -17.53 -30.77
CA HIS A 592 -1.92 -18.57 -30.56
C HIS A 592 -1.24 -19.79 -29.96
N TYR A 593 -1.70 -20.27 -28.81
CA TYR A 593 -1.02 -21.31 -28.04
C TYR A 593 -1.99 -22.26 -27.33
N ARG A 594 -1.55 -23.50 -27.14
CA ARG A 594 -2.28 -24.55 -26.40
C ARG A 594 -1.66 -24.76 -25.03
N LEU A 595 -2.48 -24.70 -23.97
CA LEU A 595 -2.13 -25.17 -22.64
C LEU A 595 -2.56 -26.64 -22.49
N SER A 596 -1.59 -27.55 -22.51
CA SER A 596 -1.82 -28.99 -22.32
C SER A 596 -1.48 -29.39 -20.88
N ARG A 597 -2.43 -29.99 -20.15
CA ARG A 597 -2.21 -30.47 -18.78
C ARG A 597 -1.79 -31.94 -18.79
N VAL A 598 -0.53 -32.19 -18.47
CA VAL A 598 0.02 -33.55 -18.34
C VAL A 598 -0.26 -34.04 -16.91
N GLY A 599 -0.86 -35.23 -16.79
CA GLY A 599 -1.07 -35.88 -15.51
C GLY A 599 0.25 -36.23 -14.80
N ARG A 600 0.20 -36.50 -13.49
CA ARG A 600 1.39 -36.93 -12.72
C ARG A 600 2.16 -38.03 -13.45
N GLN A 601 3.49 -37.93 -13.45
CA GLN A 601 4.36 -39.03 -13.83
C GLN A 601 3.99 -40.29 -13.04
N LEU A 602 3.97 -41.43 -13.72
CA LEU A 602 3.80 -42.71 -13.05
C LEU A 602 5.08 -43.04 -12.25
N LYS A 603 4.99 -43.91 -11.23
CA LYS A 603 6.15 -44.33 -10.44
C LYS A 603 7.24 -45.08 -11.25
N THR A 604 6.99 -45.37 -12.53
CA THR A 604 7.95 -45.93 -13.49
C THR A 604 8.75 -44.86 -14.27
N GLY A 605 8.40 -43.57 -14.13
CA GLY A 605 8.97 -42.48 -14.92
C GLY A 605 8.23 -42.20 -16.24
N ASP A 606 7.34 -43.09 -16.67
CA ASP A 606 6.59 -42.93 -17.92
C ASP A 606 5.53 -41.80 -17.85
N PRO A 607 5.33 -41.04 -18.94
CA PRO A 607 4.25 -40.07 -19.04
C PRO A 607 2.88 -40.76 -19.12
N SER A 608 1.89 -40.20 -18.44
CA SER A 608 0.50 -40.69 -18.50
C SER A 608 -0.01 -40.69 -19.94
N ARG A 609 -0.46 -41.86 -20.42
CA ARG A 609 -1.15 -42.01 -21.73
C ARG A 609 -2.46 -41.22 -21.84
N HIS A 610 -3.00 -40.71 -20.73
CA HIS A 610 -4.14 -39.80 -20.73
C HIS A 610 -3.65 -38.34 -20.68
N SER A 611 -3.31 -37.80 -21.85
CA SER A 611 -3.21 -36.35 -22.04
C SER A 611 -4.63 -35.78 -22.04
N MET A 612 -4.97 -34.94 -21.05
CA MET A 612 -6.28 -34.30 -21.01
C MET A 612 -6.32 -33.14 -22.00
N ILE A 613 -7.46 -32.99 -22.68
CA ILE A 613 -7.69 -32.05 -23.79
C ILE A 613 -7.15 -30.66 -23.45
N GLY A 614 -6.11 -30.25 -24.18
CA GLY A 614 -5.51 -28.93 -24.02
C GLY A 614 -6.46 -27.81 -24.45
N ARG A 615 -6.32 -26.63 -23.85
CA ARG A 615 -7.12 -25.44 -24.19
C ARG A 615 -6.31 -24.49 -25.06
N ASP A 616 -6.90 -24.08 -26.17
CA ASP A 616 -6.32 -23.09 -27.07
C ASP A 616 -6.65 -21.68 -26.58
N ARG A 617 -5.67 -20.79 -26.67
CA ARG A 617 -5.67 -19.42 -26.17
C ARG A 617 -4.97 -18.50 -27.16
N ASN A 618 -5.20 -17.20 -27.00
CA ASN A 618 -4.56 -16.14 -27.78
C ASN A 618 -3.98 -15.09 -26.83
N CYS A 619 -2.88 -14.47 -27.23
CA CYS A 619 -2.32 -13.29 -26.57
C CYS A 619 -1.78 -12.33 -27.63
N TYR A 620 -1.96 -11.03 -27.44
CA TYR A 620 -1.43 -10.00 -28.33
C TYR A 620 -0.37 -9.19 -27.59
N PHE A 621 0.89 -9.39 -27.95
CA PHE A 621 1.99 -8.56 -27.49
C PHE A 621 2.12 -7.32 -28.37
N PHE A 622 2.19 -6.13 -27.80
CA PHE A 622 2.57 -4.92 -28.53
C PHE A 622 3.93 -4.43 -28.05
N TRP A 623 4.93 -4.54 -28.92
CA TRP A 623 6.33 -4.19 -28.64
C TRP A 623 6.60 -2.75 -29.08
N HIS A 624 7.23 -2.00 -28.17
CA HIS A 624 7.58 -0.59 -28.35
C HIS A 624 9.09 -0.41 -28.46
N GLY A 625 9.56 0.04 -29.62
CA GLY A 625 10.96 0.45 -29.80
C GLY A 625 11.36 1.65 -28.94
N LEU A 626 12.64 1.68 -28.56
CA LEU A 626 13.26 2.70 -27.72
C LEU A 626 13.16 4.09 -28.38
N HIS A 627 13.46 4.17 -29.67
CA HIS A 627 13.50 5.39 -30.46
C HIS A 627 12.17 5.75 -31.16
N THR A 628 11.14 4.92 -30.99
CA THR A 628 9.80 5.10 -31.59
C THR A 628 9.03 6.26 -30.92
N LYS A 629 8.27 7.04 -31.70
CA LYS A 629 7.53 8.22 -31.18
C LYS A 629 6.44 7.81 -30.18
N ASN A 630 6.09 8.73 -29.27
CA ASN A 630 4.95 8.52 -28.36
C ASN A 630 3.59 8.45 -29.09
N THR A 631 3.45 9.10 -30.25
CA THR A 631 2.30 8.97 -31.15
C THR A 631 2.16 7.56 -31.70
N GLU A 632 3.24 7.02 -32.28
CA GLU A 632 3.33 5.64 -32.78
C GLU A 632 3.08 4.61 -31.67
N LYS A 633 3.66 4.81 -30.47
CA LYS A 633 3.41 3.97 -29.28
C LYS A 633 1.94 3.99 -28.83
N GLY A 634 1.22 5.10 -29.02
CA GLY A 634 -0.23 5.19 -28.79
C GLY A 634 -1.05 4.53 -29.89
N ALA A 635 -0.69 4.75 -31.15
CA ALA A 635 -1.34 4.12 -32.31
C ALA A 635 -1.23 2.59 -32.26
N SER A 636 -0.08 2.04 -31.85
CA SER A 636 0.10 0.58 -31.72
C SER A 636 -0.82 -0.05 -30.68
N ALA A 637 -1.11 0.64 -29.57
CA ALA A 637 -2.04 0.17 -28.55
C ALA A 637 -3.48 0.14 -29.08
N LEU A 638 -3.91 1.20 -29.79
CA LEU A 638 -5.24 1.25 -30.42
C LEU A 638 -5.38 0.19 -31.53
N MET A 639 -4.36 0.05 -32.38
CA MET A 639 -4.33 -0.98 -33.45
C MET A 639 -4.31 -2.40 -32.91
N THR A 640 -3.80 -2.63 -31.69
CA THR A 640 -3.90 -3.93 -31.01
C THR A 640 -5.36 -4.26 -30.69
N ILE A 641 -6.14 -3.29 -30.19
CA ILE A 641 -7.57 -3.46 -29.91
C ILE A 641 -8.37 -3.73 -31.21
N GLU A 642 -7.99 -3.13 -32.34
CA GLU A 642 -8.62 -3.43 -33.64
C GLU A 642 -8.24 -4.81 -34.22
N LEU A 643 -7.02 -5.27 -33.96
CA LEU A 643 -6.54 -6.59 -34.38
C LEU A 643 -7.09 -7.71 -33.50
N ASP A 644 -7.39 -7.42 -32.24
CA ASP A 644 -7.98 -8.33 -31.25
C ASP A 644 -9.48 -8.55 -31.46
N LYS A 645 -9.80 -9.31 -32.51
CA LYS A 645 -11.15 -9.82 -32.77
C LYS A 645 -11.56 -10.95 -31.81
N GLU A 646 -10.61 -11.47 -31.04
CA GLU A 646 -10.75 -12.67 -30.20
C GLU A 646 -11.01 -12.33 -28.72
N LYS A 647 -10.85 -11.06 -28.32
CA LYS A 647 -10.90 -10.54 -26.94
C LYS A 647 -9.86 -11.21 -26.04
N ALA A 648 -8.67 -11.39 -26.59
CA ALA A 648 -7.51 -11.99 -25.97
C ALA A 648 -6.84 -11.06 -24.94
N GLN A 649 -5.92 -11.61 -24.13
CA GLN A 649 -5.10 -10.75 -23.27
C GLN A 649 -4.08 -9.96 -24.11
N GLN A 650 -4.04 -8.64 -23.89
CA GLN A 650 -3.11 -7.71 -24.55
C GLN A 650 -2.00 -7.33 -23.57
N VAL A 651 -0.73 -7.42 -24.02
CA VAL A 651 0.46 -7.25 -23.17
C VAL A 651 1.44 -6.28 -23.81
N ARG A 652 1.82 -5.23 -23.09
CA ARG A 652 2.89 -4.33 -23.54
C ARG A 652 4.24 -5.01 -23.35
N VAL A 653 5.05 -5.01 -24.40
CA VAL A 653 6.50 -5.27 -24.35
C VAL A 653 7.22 -3.98 -24.72
N SER A 654 8.46 -3.80 -24.31
CA SER A 654 9.30 -2.67 -24.75
C SER A 654 10.70 -3.16 -25.05
N GLU A 655 11.39 -2.46 -25.94
CA GLU A 655 12.77 -2.76 -26.30
C GLU A 655 13.64 -2.87 -25.03
N HIS A 656 14.46 -3.92 -25.00
CA HIS A 656 15.28 -4.29 -23.85
C HIS A 656 14.52 -4.68 -22.57
N ARG A 657 13.18 -4.80 -22.60
CA ARG A 657 12.37 -5.36 -21.51
C ARG A 657 11.43 -6.45 -22.03
N GLU A 658 12.01 -7.33 -22.86
CA GLU A 658 11.40 -8.56 -23.35
C GLU A 658 11.46 -9.67 -22.30
N GLU A 659 10.30 -10.23 -21.95
CA GLU A 659 10.20 -11.38 -21.04
C GLU A 659 10.48 -12.71 -21.79
N PRO A 660 11.07 -13.72 -21.13
CA PRO A 660 11.33 -15.05 -21.71
C PRO A 660 10.16 -15.70 -22.44
N CYS A 661 8.93 -15.54 -21.94
CA CYS A 661 7.73 -16.08 -22.58
C CYS A 661 7.43 -15.43 -23.95
N PHE A 662 7.85 -14.18 -24.17
CA PHE A 662 7.80 -13.54 -25.49
C PHE A 662 8.97 -14.00 -26.38
N LEU A 663 10.19 -14.08 -25.82
CA LEU A 663 11.39 -14.47 -26.58
C LEU A 663 11.32 -15.92 -27.10
N ASN A 664 10.83 -16.87 -26.29
CA ASN A 664 10.68 -18.28 -26.68
C ASN A 664 9.71 -18.51 -27.86
N ILE A 665 8.84 -17.54 -28.20
CA ILE A 665 8.01 -17.57 -29.42
C ILE A 665 8.88 -17.62 -30.67
N PHE A 666 10.01 -16.90 -30.66
CA PHE A 666 10.96 -16.76 -31.77
C PHE A 666 12.06 -17.84 -31.80
N LYS A 667 12.12 -18.71 -30.77
CA LYS A 667 13.04 -19.86 -30.69
C LYS A 667 14.52 -19.50 -30.97
N GLY A 668 14.97 -18.39 -30.41
CA GLY A 668 16.34 -17.87 -30.58
C GLY A 668 16.62 -17.22 -31.94
N SER A 669 15.59 -16.79 -32.67
CA SER A 669 15.73 -16.11 -33.98
C SER A 669 15.47 -14.60 -33.91
N PHE A 670 15.25 -14.03 -32.71
CA PHE A 670 14.83 -12.64 -32.55
C PHE A 670 16.00 -11.67 -32.76
N VAL A 671 15.79 -10.64 -33.60
CA VAL A 671 16.83 -9.65 -33.94
C VAL A 671 16.26 -8.24 -33.79
N ILE A 672 16.98 -7.37 -33.08
CA ILE A 672 16.66 -5.95 -32.94
C ILE A 672 17.62 -5.14 -33.81
N LEU A 673 17.07 -4.32 -34.71
CA LEU A 673 17.76 -3.52 -35.72
C LEU A 673 17.61 -2.02 -35.42
N ARG A 674 18.65 -1.22 -35.69
CA ARG A 674 18.62 0.23 -35.44
C ARG A 674 17.96 0.99 -36.59
N GLY A 675 17.27 2.09 -36.25
CA GLY A 675 16.55 2.94 -37.21
C GLY A 675 15.08 2.55 -37.35
N LYS A 676 14.50 2.75 -38.54
CA LYS A 676 13.13 2.36 -38.90
C LYS A 676 13.16 1.45 -40.14
N ARG A 677 12.21 0.51 -40.22
CA ARG A 677 12.03 -0.37 -41.37
C ARG A 677 11.74 0.45 -42.63
N GLY A 678 12.19 -0.03 -43.79
CA GLY A 678 12.02 0.66 -45.08
C GLY A 678 13.02 1.78 -45.36
N HIS A 679 13.69 2.34 -44.34
CA HIS A 679 14.86 3.18 -44.58
C HIS A 679 16.07 2.30 -44.96
N THR A 680 16.57 2.46 -46.19
CA THR A 680 17.64 1.64 -46.75
C THR A 680 18.98 1.86 -46.03
N CYS A 681 19.39 0.90 -45.19
CA CYS A 681 20.76 0.81 -44.72
C CYS A 681 21.72 0.55 -45.90
N ALA A 682 22.95 1.06 -45.82
CA ALA A 682 23.95 0.92 -46.88
C ALA A 682 24.48 -0.52 -46.95
N LYS A 683 24.20 -1.20 -48.06
CA LYS A 683 24.37 -2.66 -48.24
C LYS A 683 25.79 -3.19 -48.00
N ASP A 684 26.80 -2.38 -48.26
CA ASP A 684 28.22 -2.74 -48.16
C ASP A 684 28.87 -2.40 -46.80
N LYS A 685 28.08 -1.90 -45.82
CA LYS A 685 28.60 -1.59 -44.48
C LYS A 685 28.50 -2.78 -43.52
N TRP A 686 29.54 -2.95 -42.72
CA TRP A 686 29.52 -3.86 -41.58
C TRP A 686 28.55 -3.39 -40.50
N ARG A 687 27.57 -4.25 -40.17
CA ARG A 687 26.63 -4.10 -39.06
C ARG A 687 27.10 -4.99 -37.91
N MET A 688 27.13 -4.44 -36.70
CA MET A 688 27.61 -5.13 -35.51
C MET A 688 26.46 -5.42 -34.55
N PHE A 689 26.44 -6.65 -34.02
CA PHE A 689 25.42 -7.14 -33.10
C PHE A 689 26.09 -7.70 -31.86
N TYR A 690 25.47 -7.55 -30.69
CA TYR A 690 25.83 -8.34 -29.50
C TYR A 690 24.71 -9.33 -29.16
N VAL A 691 25.08 -10.44 -28.52
CA VAL A 691 24.11 -11.44 -28.05
C VAL A 691 23.55 -11.06 -26.67
N ARG A 692 22.23 -11.26 -26.53
CA ARG A 692 21.46 -11.12 -25.30
C ARG A 692 20.57 -12.36 -25.13
N GLY A 693 20.20 -12.68 -23.89
CA GLY A 693 19.63 -13.98 -23.54
C GLY A 693 20.66 -14.90 -22.86
N VAL A 694 20.18 -15.88 -22.09
CA VAL A 694 21.03 -16.89 -21.41
C VAL A 694 20.57 -18.33 -21.65
N VAL A 695 19.49 -18.50 -22.41
CA VAL A 695 18.95 -19.78 -22.89
C VAL A 695 18.93 -19.71 -24.42
N PRO A 696 19.38 -20.72 -25.18
CA PRO A 696 19.49 -20.62 -26.65
C PRO A 696 18.16 -20.32 -27.37
N ASN A 697 17.01 -20.74 -26.82
CA ASN A 697 15.69 -20.41 -27.35
C ASN A 697 15.22 -18.96 -27.05
N GLU A 698 15.88 -18.28 -26.12
CA GLU A 698 15.63 -16.88 -25.73
C GLU A 698 16.67 -15.93 -26.36
N ALA A 699 17.53 -16.45 -27.25
CA ALA A 699 18.59 -15.68 -27.89
C ALA A 699 18.04 -14.49 -28.69
N THR A 700 18.63 -13.32 -28.44
CA THR A 700 18.32 -12.05 -29.11
C THR A 700 19.61 -11.42 -29.61
N LEU A 701 19.68 -11.08 -30.88
CA LEU A 701 20.78 -10.28 -31.45
C LEU A 701 20.38 -8.80 -31.47
N VAL A 702 21.18 -7.93 -30.86
CA VAL A 702 20.87 -6.49 -30.77
C VAL A 702 21.91 -5.69 -31.55
N GLU A 703 21.48 -4.95 -32.56
CA GLU A 703 22.33 -4.09 -33.38
C GLU A 703 22.87 -2.90 -32.58
N VAL A 704 24.18 -2.66 -32.70
CA VAL A 704 24.93 -1.58 -32.05
C VAL A 704 25.79 -0.86 -33.09
N GLU A 705 26.25 0.36 -32.78
CA GLU A 705 27.10 1.09 -33.71
C GLU A 705 28.47 0.42 -33.86
N THR A 706 28.84 0.08 -35.10
CA THR A 706 30.09 -0.57 -35.52
C THR A 706 31.32 0.29 -35.19
N ARG A 707 31.68 0.33 -33.91
CA ARG A 707 32.86 0.99 -33.35
C ARG A 707 33.56 0.03 -32.39
N ALA A 708 34.89 -0.01 -32.40
CA ALA A 708 35.66 -0.83 -31.47
C ALA A 708 35.39 -0.50 -29.99
N GLN A 709 34.97 0.74 -29.68
CA GLN A 709 34.55 1.19 -28.35
C GLN A 709 33.36 0.42 -27.76
N SER A 710 32.56 -0.23 -28.61
CA SER A 710 31.36 -0.99 -28.21
C SER A 710 31.69 -2.43 -27.76
N LEU A 711 32.88 -2.95 -28.04
CA LEU A 711 33.30 -4.32 -27.68
C LEU A 711 33.33 -4.52 -26.16
N ARG A 712 33.01 -5.73 -25.70
CA ARG A 712 32.85 -6.07 -24.27
C ARG A 712 33.32 -7.49 -23.98
N SER A 713 34.39 -7.63 -23.21
CA SER A 713 35.11 -8.89 -23.00
C SER A 713 34.33 -10.05 -22.36
N ARG A 714 33.12 -9.82 -21.79
CA ARG A 714 32.29 -10.86 -21.17
C ARG A 714 31.15 -11.37 -22.06
N THR A 715 31.12 -11.02 -23.34
CA THR A 715 30.09 -11.49 -24.29
C THR A 715 30.66 -11.70 -25.70
N ALA A 716 29.82 -12.16 -26.62
CA ALA A 716 30.14 -12.35 -28.03
C ALA A 716 29.46 -11.30 -28.92
N PHE A 717 30.09 -10.97 -30.05
CA PHE A 717 29.60 -10.02 -31.06
C PHE A 717 29.63 -10.66 -32.45
N ALA A 718 28.62 -10.38 -33.28
CA ALA A 718 28.61 -10.73 -34.70
C ALA A 718 28.81 -9.48 -35.55
N PHE A 719 29.54 -9.65 -36.65
CA PHE A 719 29.71 -8.66 -37.68
C PHE A 719 29.20 -9.24 -38.99
N ILE A 720 28.22 -8.56 -39.57
CA ILE A 720 27.49 -9.00 -40.77
C ILE A 720 27.61 -7.91 -41.83
N ASN A 721 27.99 -8.30 -43.04
CA ASN A 721 28.01 -7.44 -44.21
C ASN A 721 27.47 -8.26 -45.39
N ALA A 722 26.41 -7.78 -46.05
CA ALA A 722 25.71 -8.56 -47.08
C ALA A 722 26.61 -8.92 -48.29
N SER A 723 27.61 -8.07 -48.56
CA SER A 723 28.59 -8.26 -49.63
C SER A 723 29.77 -9.17 -49.24
N VAL A 724 29.89 -9.57 -47.97
CA VAL A 724 30.89 -10.53 -47.49
C VAL A 724 30.20 -11.84 -47.13
N HIS A 725 30.58 -12.96 -47.75
CA HIS A 725 29.92 -14.25 -47.57
C HIS A 725 30.38 -15.01 -46.30
N THR A 726 30.88 -14.26 -45.32
CA THR A 726 31.41 -14.75 -44.05
C THR A 726 30.90 -13.86 -42.92
N ILE A 727 30.29 -14.46 -41.91
CA ILE A 727 29.90 -13.79 -40.66
C ILE A 727 31.07 -13.91 -39.69
N TYR A 728 31.63 -12.79 -39.26
CA TYR A 728 32.69 -12.78 -38.25
C TYR A 728 32.06 -12.77 -36.85
N VAL A 729 32.50 -13.67 -35.98
CA VAL A 729 32.03 -13.79 -34.60
C VAL A 729 33.20 -13.51 -33.66
N TRP A 730 33.18 -12.39 -32.97
CA TRP A 730 34.19 -12.03 -31.97
C TRP A 730 33.76 -12.56 -30.59
N ILE A 731 34.66 -13.27 -29.92
CA ILE A 731 34.46 -13.87 -28.60
C ILE A 731 35.34 -13.15 -27.59
N GLY A 732 34.73 -12.47 -26.62
CA GLY A 732 35.45 -11.82 -25.51
C GLY A 732 36.21 -12.82 -24.64
N CYS A 733 37.37 -12.41 -24.11
CA CYS A 733 38.29 -13.28 -23.35
C CYS A 733 37.76 -13.77 -21.99
N LYS A 734 36.63 -13.23 -21.54
CA LYS A 734 35.87 -13.64 -20.34
C LYS A 734 34.41 -13.97 -20.70
N CYS A 735 34.12 -14.28 -21.98
CA CYS A 735 32.82 -14.78 -22.43
C CYS A 735 32.65 -16.22 -21.94
N LEU A 736 31.47 -16.55 -21.40
CA LEU A 736 31.17 -17.89 -20.89
C LEU A 736 30.66 -18.79 -22.02
N ASP A 737 30.93 -20.10 -21.93
CA ASP A 737 30.50 -21.06 -22.96
C ASP A 737 28.98 -21.06 -23.19
N GLN A 738 28.18 -20.81 -22.14
CA GLN A 738 26.73 -20.60 -22.25
C GLN A 738 26.39 -19.42 -23.18
N THR A 739 27.08 -18.29 -23.05
CA THR A 739 26.87 -17.12 -23.92
C THR A 739 27.36 -17.38 -25.35
N ARG A 740 28.40 -18.21 -25.52
CA ARG A 740 28.87 -18.67 -26.84
C ARG A 740 27.88 -19.64 -27.51
N GLU A 741 27.25 -20.54 -26.75
CA GLU A 741 26.19 -21.43 -27.25
C GLU A 741 24.96 -20.62 -27.73
N VAL A 742 24.48 -19.70 -26.90
CA VAL A 742 23.38 -18.77 -27.26
C VAL A 742 23.73 -17.97 -28.52
N MET A 743 24.97 -17.52 -28.66
CA MET A 743 25.47 -16.84 -29.85
C MET A 743 25.48 -17.75 -31.08
N GLN A 744 26.04 -18.96 -30.98
CA GLN A 744 26.11 -19.92 -32.07
C GLN A 744 24.70 -20.32 -32.54
N LYS A 745 23.75 -20.54 -31.62
CA LYS A 745 22.35 -20.81 -31.95
C LYS A 745 21.67 -19.63 -32.67
N ALA A 746 21.92 -18.39 -32.23
CA ALA A 746 21.39 -17.21 -32.89
C ALA A 746 21.92 -17.04 -34.32
N ILE A 747 23.21 -17.30 -34.56
CA ILE A 747 23.82 -17.20 -35.89
C ILE A 747 23.42 -18.37 -36.80
N GLU A 748 23.27 -19.58 -36.26
CA GLU A 748 22.67 -20.72 -36.99
C GLU A 748 21.25 -20.38 -37.43
N ASN A 749 20.41 -19.88 -36.52
CA ASN A 749 19.05 -19.44 -36.82
C ASN A 749 19.01 -18.32 -37.86
N LEU A 750 19.96 -17.37 -37.83
CA LEU A 750 20.07 -16.27 -38.79
C LEU A 750 20.51 -16.76 -40.19
N ILE A 751 21.40 -17.75 -40.27
CA ILE A 751 21.80 -18.40 -41.53
C ILE A 751 20.66 -19.25 -42.11
N ASN A 752 19.84 -19.87 -41.25
CA ASN A 752 18.64 -20.61 -41.67
C ASN A 752 17.49 -19.68 -42.11
N HIS A 753 17.32 -18.52 -41.45
CA HIS A 753 16.23 -17.57 -41.69
C HIS A 753 16.75 -16.25 -42.30
N LYS A 754 17.44 -16.36 -43.44
CA LYS A 754 18.06 -15.24 -44.17
C LYS A 754 17.00 -14.21 -44.59
N SER A 755 17.07 -13.00 -44.04
CA SER A 755 16.12 -11.91 -44.31
C SER A 755 16.71 -10.81 -45.21
N CYS A 756 15.82 -10.17 -45.98
CA CYS A 756 16.12 -8.97 -46.75
C CYS A 756 16.48 -7.75 -45.86
N GLU A 757 16.07 -7.73 -44.59
CA GLU A 757 16.35 -6.67 -43.62
C GLU A 757 17.83 -6.61 -43.21
N LEU A 758 18.55 -7.73 -43.34
CA LEU A 758 20.02 -7.79 -43.27
C LEU A 758 20.69 -7.77 -44.66
N SER A 759 19.89 -7.63 -45.74
CA SER A 759 20.30 -7.79 -47.14
C SER A 759 20.97 -9.14 -47.47
N LEU A 760 20.72 -10.18 -46.65
CA LEU A 760 21.26 -11.52 -46.86
C LEU A 760 20.56 -12.19 -48.04
N LYS A 761 21.34 -12.70 -48.99
CA LYS A 761 20.82 -13.36 -50.19
C LYS A 761 20.47 -14.82 -49.88
N ALA A 762 19.29 -15.27 -50.31
CA ALA A 762 18.83 -16.65 -50.10
C ALA A 762 19.84 -17.68 -50.64
N ASP A 763 20.35 -17.43 -51.84
CA ASP A 763 21.21 -18.35 -52.62
C ASP A 763 22.66 -18.41 -52.13
N VAL A 764 23.07 -17.51 -51.22
CA VAL A 764 24.45 -17.43 -50.71
C VAL A 764 24.57 -18.24 -49.42
N ASN A 765 25.53 -19.16 -49.37
CA ASN A 765 25.91 -19.84 -48.15
C ASN A 765 26.90 -18.97 -47.37
N TYR A 766 26.47 -18.48 -46.20
CA TYR A 766 27.29 -17.69 -45.30
C TYR A 766 28.02 -18.61 -44.33
N VAL A 767 29.34 -18.47 -44.21
CA VAL A 767 30.18 -19.26 -43.29
C VAL A 767 30.49 -18.45 -42.04
N THR A 768 30.56 -19.07 -40.87
CA THR A 768 31.00 -18.41 -39.63
C THR A 768 32.53 -18.47 -39.47
N LYS A 769 33.13 -17.41 -38.95
CA LYS A 769 34.55 -17.37 -38.57
C LYS A 769 34.71 -16.71 -37.21
N GLU A 770 35.19 -17.48 -36.24
CA GLU A 770 35.40 -17.01 -34.87
C GLU A 770 36.76 -16.31 -34.71
N PHE A 771 36.81 -15.25 -33.91
CA PHE A 771 38.01 -14.52 -33.50
C PHE A 771 37.96 -14.34 -31.98
N ALA A 772 39.02 -14.73 -31.25
CA ALA A 772 39.09 -14.53 -29.80
C ALA A 772 39.81 -13.23 -29.43
N GLU A 773 39.31 -12.52 -28.43
CA GLU A 773 39.90 -11.28 -27.92
C GLU A 773 41.35 -11.47 -27.47
N GLY A 774 42.24 -10.59 -27.95
CA GLY A 774 43.70 -10.69 -27.77
C GLY A 774 44.42 -11.47 -28.88
N SER A 775 43.67 -12.08 -29.81
CA SER A 775 44.21 -12.84 -30.97
C SER A 775 43.70 -12.34 -32.32
N GLU A 776 43.06 -11.18 -32.37
CA GLU A 776 42.40 -10.68 -33.58
C GLU A 776 43.40 -10.23 -34.65
N GLY A 777 43.47 -10.99 -35.76
CA GLY A 777 44.23 -10.60 -36.94
C GLY A 777 43.72 -9.32 -37.62
N LYS A 778 44.55 -8.72 -38.48
CA LYS A 778 44.22 -7.47 -39.19
C LYS A 778 42.88 -7.51 -39.93
N GLU A 779 42.54 -8.66 -40.53
CA GLU A 779 41.26 -8.94 -41.19
C GLU A 779 40.03 -8.57 -40.35
N PHE A 780 40.07 -8.79 -39.03
CA PHE A 780 39.01 -8.39 -38.12
C PHE A 780 39.00 -6.88 -37.87
N TRP A 781 40.17 -6.24 -37.75
CA TRP A 781 40.24 -4.80 -37.49
C TRP A 781 39.83 -3.95 -38.70
N ASP A 782 40.07 -4.43 -39.92
CA ASP A 782 39.66 -3.78 -41.17
C ASP A 782 38.10 -3.64 -41.27
N VAL A 783 37.33 -4.38 -40.46
CA VAL A 783 35.85 -4.24 -40.27
C VAL A 783 35.44 -2.83 -39.81
N PHE A 784 36.25 -2.19 -38.97
CA PHE A 784 36.00 -0.85 -38.45
C PHE A 784 36.49 0.27 -39.39
N GLY A 785 37.05 -0.09 -40.55
CA GLY A 785 37.57 0.83 -41.55
C GLY A 785 39.10 0.81 -41.67
N SER A 786 39.63 1.48 -42.70
CA SER A 786 41.03 1.41 -43.13
C SER A 786 42.05 2.11 -42.22
N HIS A 787 41.63 2.69 -41.09
CA HIS A 787 42.52 3.13 -40.01
C HIS A 787 42.81 1.95 -39.07
N GLY A 788 43.64 1.01 -39.56
CA GLY A 788 43.83 -0.31 -38.95
C GLY A 788 44.53 -0.33 -37.58
N LEU A 789 44.45 -1.50 -36.92
CA LEU A 789 45.11 -1.90 -35.68
C LEU A 789 45.27 -0.78 -34.62
N PRO A 790 44.25 -0.58 -33.76
CA PRO A 790 44.28 0.46 -32.73
C PRO A 790 45.52 0.35 -31.81
N THR A 791 46.38 1.38 -31.83
CA THR A 791 47.64 1.43 -31.05
C THR A 791 47.41 1.44 -29.53
N LYS A 792 46.16 1.61 -29.10
CA LYS A 792 45.65 1.36 -27.74
C LYS A 792 44.29 0.67 -27.88
N ARG A 793 43.96 -0.29 -27.01
CA ARG A 793 42.61 -0.90 -26.99
C ARG A 793 41.58 0.20 -26.72
N LEU A 794 40.58 0.33 -27.60
CA LEU A 794 39.59 1.42 -27.58
C LEU A 794 38.39 1.16 -26.65
N TYR A 795 38.41 0.05 -25.93
CA TYR A 795 37.41 -0.38 -24.95
C TYR A 795 38.12 -0.96 -23.73
N TYR A 796 37.42 -1.06 -22.60
CA TYR A 796 37.95 -1.68 -21.38
C TYR A 796 38.00 -3.20 -21.54
N SER A 797 39.17 -3.69 -21.95
CA SER A 797 39.46 -5.10 -22.23
C SER A 797 39.90 -5.84 -20.96
N LEU A 798 39.44 -7.08 -20.79
CA LEU A 798 39.74 -7.91 -19.61
C LEU A 798 40.86 -8.95 -19.83
N VAL A 799 41.56 -8.92 -20.97
CA VAL A 799 42.61 -9.91 -21.33
C VAL A 799 43.70 -9.96 -20.26
N ASP A 800 44.16 -8.81 -19.80
CA ASP A 800 45.26 -8.69 -18.85
C ASP A 800 44.79 -8.79 -17.38
N SER A 801 43.49 -9.05 -17.15
CA SER A 801 42.91 -9.15 -15.82
C SER A 801 42.98 -10.58 -15.28
N PRO A 802 43.66 -10.82 -14.14
CA PRO A 802 43.74 -12.14 -13.51
C PRO A 802 42.44 -12.58 -12.83
N LEU A 803 41.45 -11.69 -12.71
CA LEU A 803 40.19 -11.97 -12.03
C LEU A 803 39.29 -12.89 -12.86
N THR A 804 38.45 -13.66 -12.16
CA THR A 804 37.33 -14.40 -12.75
C THR A 804 36.10 -13.50 -12.86
N PHE A 805 35.17 -13.82 -13.75
CA PHE A 805 34.07 -12.93 -14.16
C PHE A 805 32.74 -13.70 -14.30
N ASP A 806 32.56 -14.65 -13.40
CA ASP A 806 31.60 -15.75 -13.46
C ASP A 806 30.36 -15.46 -12.59
N TYR A 807 30.00 -14.17 -12.51
CA TYR A 807 28.95 -13.63 -11.63
C TYR A 807 27.97 -12.72 -12.39
N THR A 808 26.70 -12.77 -12.03
CA THR A 808 25.69 -11.82 -12.55
C THR A 808 25.75 -10.51 -11.74
N PRO A 809 26.00 -9.34 -12.35
CA PRO A 809 25.88 -8.06 -11.66
C PRO A 809 24.43 -7.83 -11.17
N ARG A 810 24.26 -7.25 -9.98
CA ARG A 810 22.97 -6.88 -9.39
C ARG A 810 22.90 -5.36 -9.26
N LEU A 811 21.74 -4.76 -9.55
CA LEU A 811 21.53 -3.30 -9.59
C LEU A 811 20.34 -2.93 -8.71
N PHE A 812 20.49 -1.90 -7.88
CA PHE A 812 19.48 -1.52 -6.89
C PHE A 812 19.11 -0.05 -7.04
N HIS A 813 17.82 0.25 -7.10
CA HIS A 813 17.31 1.58 -6.82
C HIS A 813 17.28 1.75 -5.30
N MET A 814 18.19 2.56 -4.78
CA MET A 814 18.27 2.92 -3.36
C MET A 814 17.65 4.30 -3.15
N THR A 815 16.72 4.43 -2.19
CA THR A 815 16.10 5.71 -1.83
C THR A 815 15.94 5.85 -0.33
N SER A 816 16.04 7.10 0.14
CA SER A 816 15.83 7.51 1.53
C SER A 816 14.73 8.57 1.68
N SER A 817 13.95 8.85 0.62
CA SER A 817 12.98 9.96 0.59
C SER A 817 11.79 9.80 1.56
N SER A 818 11.57 8.61 2.11
CA SER A 818 10.61 8.29 3.17
C SER A 818 11.15 8.50 4.60
N GLY A 819 12.44 8.82 4.75
CA GLY A 819 13.13 8.74 6.05
C GLY A 819 13.46 7.31 6.49
N GLU A 820 13.43 6.36 5.56
CA GLU A 820 13.88 4.97 5.72
C GLU A 820 14.74 4.62 4.49
N PHE A 821 15.89 3.99 4.70
CA PHE A 821 16.73 3.53 3.58
C PHE A 821 16.13 2.27 2.98
N THR A 822 15.63 2.35 1.75
CA THR A 822 15.04 1.23 1.01
C THR A 822 15.84 0.97 -0.26
N ALA A 823 16.21 -0.30 -0.50
CA ALA A 823 16.94 -0.74 -1.70
C ALA A 823 16.09 -1.78 -2.42
N LYS A 824 15.61 -1.41 -3.60
CA LYS A 824 14.83 -2.28 -4.47
C LYS A 824 15.70 -2.78 -5.61
N GLU A 825 15.85 -4.10 -5.76
CA GLU A 825 16.58 -4.65 -6.88
C GLU A 825 15.82 -4.45 -8.20
N ILE A 826 16.55 -4.04 -9.24
CA ILE A 826 16.09 -4.08 -10.62
C ILE A 826 16.37 -5.48 -11.13
N LEU A 827 15.34 -6.20 -11.56
CA LEU A 827 15.50 -7.55 -12.09
C LEU A 827 15.63 -7.52 -13.61
N CYS A 828 16.62 -8.22 -14.12
CA CYS A 828 16.72 -8.56 -15.53
C CYS A 828 15.54 -9.47 -15.93
N SER A 829 14.75 -9.08 -16.94
CA SER A 829 13.60 -9.86 -17.44
C SER A 829 14.01 -11.31 -17.76
N TYR A 830 15.09 -11.47 -18.53
CA TYR A 830 15.60 -12.76 -19.00
C TYR A 830 16.63 -13.43 -18.06
N ARG A 831 16.68 -13.02 -16.78
CA ARG A 831 17.54 -13.65 -15.73
C ARG A 831 17.29 -15.16 -15.64
N SER A 832 18.27 -15.92 -15.15
CA SER A 832 18.06 -17.31 -14.70
C SER A 832 18.85 -17.58 -13.42
N GLY A 833 18.32 -18.41 -12.52
CA GLY A 833 19.00 -18.84 -11.30
C GLY A 833 20.16 -19.81 -11.53
N HIS A 834 20.22 -20.49 -12.69
CA HIS A 834 21.26 -21.48 -12.99
C HIS A 834 22.41 -20.94 -13.86
N ASN A 835 22.18 -19.86 -14.59
CA ASN A 835 23.10 -19.37 -15.64
C ASN A 835 23.47 -17.90 -15.43
N VAL A 836 24.73 -17.55 -15.73
CA VAL A 836 25.28 -16.21 -15.46
C VAL A 836 24.90 -15.23 -16.57
N THR A 837 24.40 -14.05 -16.19
CA THR A 837 24.11 -12.94 -17.12
C THR A 837 25.24 -11.90 -17.04
N PRO A 838 26.11 -11.74 -18.05
CA PRO A 838 27.27 -10.85 -17.96
C PRO A 838 26.91 -9.35 -18.03
N TYR A 839 25.87 -9.00 -18.80
CA TYR A 839 25.38 -7.62 -18.98
C TYR A 839 23.84 -7.56 -18.84
N PRO A 840 23.31 -7.69 -17.60
CA PRO A 840 21.87 -7.80 -17.35
C PRO A 840 21.09 -6.49 -17.54
N PHE A 841 21.72 -5.33 -17.38
CA PHE A 841 21.06 -4.02 -17.32
C PHE A 841 21.48 -3.09 -18.46
N THR A 842 20.58 -2.18 -18.81
CA THR A 842 20.77 -1.12 -19.79
C THR A 842 20.97 0.25 -19.15
N GLN A 843 21.35 1.23 -19.96
CA GLN A 843 21.43 2.63 -19.53
C GLN A 843 20.04 3.23 -19.21
N GLU A 844 18.95 2.70 -19.79
CA GLU A 844 17.59 3.13 -19.44
C GLU A 844 17.16 2.63 -18.05
N ASP A 845 17.58 1.42 -17.65
CA ASP A 845 17.31 0.89 -16.30
C ASP A 845 17.94 1.79 -15.23
N VAL A 846 19.15 2.29 -15.49
CA VAL A 846 19.84 3.28 -14.66
C VAL A 846 19.07 4.62 -14.63
N TYR A 847 18.74 5.18 -15.80
CA TYR A 847 18.01 6.46 -15.88
C TYR A 847 16.52 6.39 -15.47
N SER A 848 15.95 5.20 -15.26
CA SER A 848 14.57 5.04 -14.79
C SER A 848 14.37 5.36 -13.29
N ALA A 849 15.45 5.68 -12.56
CA ALA A 849 15.39 6.16 -11.18
C ALA A 849 14.79 7.58 -11.08
N GLN A 850 14.07 7.86 -9.98
CA GLN A 850 13.49 9.19 -9.71
C GLN A 850 14.59 10.21 -9.37
N GLN A 851 14.72 11.26 -10.19
CA GLN A 851 15.73 12.31 -10.00
C GLN A 851 15.38 13.23 -8.82
N PRO A 852 16.39 13.78 -8.09
CA PRO A 852 17.83 13.64 -8.32
C PRO A 852 18.38 12.26 -7.91
N THR A 853 19.12 11.63 -8.83
CA THR A 853 19.76 10.33 -8.63
C THR A 853 21.27 10.49 -8.78
N PHE A 854 22.04 9.84 -7.91
CA PHE A 854 23.48 9.66 -8.08
C PHE A 854 23.76 8.26 -8.66
N PHE A 855 24.80 8.13 -9.49
CA PHE A 855 25.16 6.92 -10.24
C PHE A 855 26.63 6.57 -10.01
#